data_AF-A0A0S7WPN4-F1
#
_entry.id   AF-A0A0S7WPN4-F1
#
_cell.length_a   1.000
_cell.length_b   1.000
_cell.length_c   1.000
_cell.angle_alpha   90.00
_cell.angle_beta   90.00
_cell.angle_gamma   90.00
#
_symmetry.space_group_name_H-M   'P 1'
#
loop_
_entity.id
_entity.type
_entity.pdbx_description
1 polymer ?
#
loop_
_entity_poly.entity_id
_entity_poly.type
_entity_poly.pdbx_seq_one_letter_code
_entity_poly.pdbx_strand_id
1 'polypeptide(L)'
;MSKYRMDLESRVARAIAVTVHLAIILVGSFACGRAAGSPSEMSAPVRGVTDLTLRDVATIHLPQGALPEGTVLSLASAERPRAALPEGERLVSAVVHVAPDDLAFRKPVSLRIFFDTRRLPRGTSGPDGRVSVALHNGYSWIRVGDAAVDTEKGSVSAEVYHGGEFVVLVRERDWGIVEAPLSRGATPIIVVSGLPMGRGEWADFERYSRTRGMGPVWTFEYPLDQGVERAAQLLAAEVSRLSERHGSFQFDLVGHGVGGLVALRFGLDPELCGERIARAIITLGTPTRGTEMADEERVLGILASAGDLGDTLDARELAVLFSLLEAMGRHRSDLLPNGENEVLTAIEGLNAAFRRKAFTFGKGGCPRYRVECLSGSRSLLPARLAAYGPAEIRDGEGDTYISVASTLLTPIEDAPFAVDHFRLIHRNEVFDDVLGYIGLGGIAWPELFESIGTHEGRLRIVDVWEKEFLLNQGDERSLAVLLDLARNFLRSTERDAILFTNGDNDTYPLWYVQVKDSIRPDVAVANLSLLNTSVFIKYLKGDPHRAPITLSDAEIDSLRAVKEDGRLVRRVSDQVVGHLIEENGWERPLYYAVTLNPTNMALFDPHRRILEGLVYHVLPAGPGEEPSTAVDVDICLRNLEELYSYEGLFDDHNSLRSDLDPDLRMIISNYAALYFAVGEEFQEQDQHERAMTMFRKGLSFAPGHASPRLALAELSLEMGEDEEAEHWYREAFRADPGSFSALEALARYYFDHDRRAEGMRILARIRTMSACSNS
;
A
#
# COMPACT_ATOMS: atom_id res chain seq x y z
N MET A 1 23.73 -2.56 52.59
CA MET A 1 22.91 -3.22 51.54
C MET A 1 22.46 -4.67 51.88
N SER A 2 22.32 -5.08 53.15
CA SER A 2 21.62 -6.34 53.50
C SER A 2 20.45 -6.17 54.47
N LYS A 3 20.17 -4.94 54.94
CA LYS A 3 19.09 -4.64 55.90
C LYS A 3 17.82 -4.05 55.26
N TYR A 4 17.82 -3.81 53.95
CA TYR A 4 16.69 -3.27 53.18
C TYR A 4 16.03 -4.31 52.25
N ARG A 5 16.52 -5.56 52.24
CA ARG A 5 16.00 -6.64 51.37
C ARG A 5 15.08 -7.63 52.09
N MET A 6 14.99 -7.59 53.43
CA MET A 6 14.15 -8.50 54.23
C MET A 6 12.77 -7.95 54.61
N ASP A 7 12.48 -6.65 54.42
CA ASP A 7 11.18 -6.07 54.80
C ASP A 7 10.15 -6.06 53.65
N LEU A 8 10.60 -6.26 52.40
CA LEU A 8 9.71 -6.28 51.22
C LEU A 8 9.05 -7.65 51.00
N GLU A 9 9.78 -8.75 51.23
CA GLU A 9 9.24 -10.12 51.05
C GLU A 9 8.18 -10.49 52.10
N SER A 10 8.26 -9.94 53.33
CA SER A 10 7.25 -10.20 54.39
C SER A 10 5.94 -9.41 54.21
N ARG A 11 5.96 -8.34 53.41
CA ARG A 11 4.79 -7.49 53.10
C ARG A 11 4.04 -8.00 51.87
N VAL A 12 4.74 -8.56 50.88
CA VAL A 12 4.11 -9.19 49.70
C VAL A 12 3.43 -10.53 50.06
N ALA A 13 4.03 -11.34 50.93
CA ALA A 13 3.42 -12.59 51.38
C ALA A 13 2.14 -12.39 52.23
N ARG A 14 2.02 -11.28 52.96
CA ARG A 14 0.84 -10.94 53.77
C ARG A 14 -0.30 -10.32 52.95
N ALA A 15 -0.01 -9.64 51.85
CA ALA A 15 -1.04 -9.11 50.94
C ALA A 15 -1.70 -10.23 50.09
N ILE A 16 -0.92 -11.26 49.71
CA ILE A 16 -1.42 -12.42 48.97
C ILE A 16 -2.27 -13.34 49.87
N ALA A 17 -1.91 -13.52 51.14
CA ALA A 17 -2.68 -14.34 52.08
C ALA A 17 -4.03 -13.71 52.48
N VAL A 18 -4.15 -12.38 52.55
CA VAL A 18 -5.42 -11.69 52.90
C VAL A 18 -6.40 -11.66 51.72
N THR A 19 -5.90 -11.63 50.48
CA THR A 19 -6.75 -11.66 49.28
C THR A 19 -7.31 -13.06 49.00
N VAL A 20 -6.55 -14.11 49.32
CA VAL A 20 -7.00 -15.51 49.17
C VAL A 20 -7.93 -15.96 50.32
N HIS A 21 -7.87 -15.36 51.51
CA HIS A 21 -8.80 -15.67 52.60
C HIS A 21 -10.14 -14.92 52.55
N LEU A 22 -10.25 -13.80 51.81
CA LEU A 22 -11.52 -13.09 51.61
C LEU A 22 -12.39 -13.69 50.49
N ALA A 23 -11.80 -14.47 49.56
CA ALA A 23 -12.55 -15.19 48.54
C ALA A 23 -13.15 -16.53 49.04
N ILE A 24 -12.66 -17.07 50.16
CA ILE A 24 -13.09 -18.38 50.71
C ILE A 24 -14.19 -18.25 51.78
N ILE A 25 -14.50 -17.04 52.28
CA ILE A 25 -15.50 -16.80 53.35
C ILE A 25 -16.80 -16.15 52.85
N LEU A 26 -17.01 -16.03 51.53
CA LEU A 26 -18.31 -15.66 50.94
C LEU A 26 -18.95 -16.79 50.12
N VAL A 27 -18.59 -18.04 50.42
CA VAL A 27 -19.35 -19.25 50.07
C VAL A 27 -19.75 -19.93 51.37
N GLY A 28 -20.83 -19.46 51.99
CA GLY A 28 -21.32 -20.07 53.23
C GLY A 28 -22.36 -19.27 53.97
N SER A 29 -23.60 -19.31 53.48
CA SER A 29 -24.86 -19.31 54.25
C SER A 29 -25.96 -18.52 53.54
N PHE A 30 -26.73 -19.19 52.68
CA PHE A 30 -28.19 -19.04 52.73
C PHE A 30 -28.85 -20.37 52.37
N ALA A 31 -29.60 -20.87 53.33
CA ALA A 31 -30.35 -22.11 53.26
C ALA A 31 -31.66 -21.94 52.48
N CYS A 32 -32.04 -23.03 51.80
CA CYS A 32 -33.41 -23.47 51.54
C CYS A 32 -34.41 -22.45 50.96
N GLY A 33 -34.46 -22.42 49.62
CA GLY A 33 -35.65 -22.10 48.85
C GLY A 33 -35.62 -22.92 47.56
N ARG A 34 -36.51 -23.91 47.42
CA ARG A 34 -36.66 -24.69 46.19
C ARG A 34 -37.10 -23.78 45.04
N ALA A 35 -36.26 -23.65 44.01
CA ALA A 35 -36.68 -23.37 42.64
C ALA A 35 -35.70 -24.08 41.69
N ALA A 36 -36.22 -24.87 40.76
CA ALA A 36 -35.44 -25.58 39.75
C ALA A 36 -34.88 -24.59 38.72
N GLY A 37 -33.55 -24.52 38.60
CA GLY A 37 -32.83 -23.81 37.54
C GLY A 37 -31.56 -24.59 37.23
N SER A 38 -31.32 -24.87 35.95
CA SER A 38 -30.14 -25.54 35.40
C SER A 38 -28.83 -24.83 35.75
N PRO A 39 -27.67 -25.52 35.78
CA PRO A 39 -26.38 -24.86 36.02
C PRO A 39 -26.07 -23.87 34.88
N SER A 40 -25.87 -22.59 35.22
CA SER A 40 -25.56 -21.51 34.28
C SER A 40 -24.07 -21.42 33.90
N GLU A 41 -23.22 -22.19 34.57
CA GLU A 41 -21.76 -22.22 34.39
C GLU A 41 -21.21 -23.60 34.80
N MET A 42 -20.13 -24.03 34.13
CA MET A 42 -19.37 -25.25 34.41
C MET A 42 -17.87 -24.93 34.32
N SER A 43 -17.06 -25.36 35.28
CA SER A 43 -15.62 -25.14 35.28
C SER A 43 -14.85 -26.39 35.69
N ALA A 44 -13.66 -26.57 35.10
CA ALA A 44 -12.76 -27.66 35.47
C ALA A 44 -11.30 -27.28 35.23
N PRO A 45 -10.36 -27.75 36.09
CA PRO A 45 -8.94 -27.69 35.77
C PRO A 45 -8.63 -28.64 34.63
N VAL A 46 -7.80 -28.24 33.66
CA VAL A 46 -7.51 -29.01 32.43
C VAL A 46 -6.74 -30.33 32.67
N ARG A 47 -6.44 -30.68 33.92
CA ARG A 47 -5.69 -31.90 34.26
C ARG A 47 -6.52 -33.17 34.00
N GLY A 48 -6.27 -33.84 32.87
CA GLY A 48 -6.95 -35.08 32.48
C GLY A 48 -8.36 -34.87 31.92
N VAL A 49 -8.75 -33.63 31.62
CA VAL A 49 -10.03 -33.28 31.00
C VAL A 49 -9.84 -33.26 29.49
N THR A 50 -10.49 -34.18 28.78
CA THR A 50 -10.58 -34.17 27.31
C THR A 50 -11.76 -33.35 26.81
N ASP A 51 -12.83 -33.29 27.60
CA ASP A 51 -14.08 -32.65 27.22
C ASP A 51 -14.66 -31.86 28.40
N LEU A 52 -15.03 -30.60 28.17
CA LEU A 52 -15.81 -29.79 29.11
C LEU A 52 -17.21 -29.58 28.52
N THR A 53 -18.25 -30.05 29.21
CA THR A 53 -19.64 -29.98 28.71
C THR A 53 -20.54 -29.20 29.64
N LEU A 54 -21.15 -28.14 29.10
CA LEU A 54 -22.31 -27.48 29.68
C LEU A 54 -23.57 -28.07 29.04
N ARG A 55 -24.33 -28.85 29.84
CA ARG A 55 -25.45 -29.66 29.36
C ARG A 55 -26.42 -28.84 28.50
N ASP A 56 -26.77 -29.40 27.34
CA ASP A 56 -27.71 -28.84 26.35
C ASP A 56 -27.31 -27.46 25.77
N VAL A 57 -26.09 -26.98 26.06
CA VAL A 57 -25.58 -25.68 25.61
C VAL A 57 -24.36 -25.86 24.72
N ALA A 58 -23.27 -26.40 25.27
CA ALA A 58 -22.02 -26.54 24.53
C ALA A 58 -21.09 -27.61 25.10
N THR A 59 -20.21 -28.12 24.24
CA THR A 59 -19.10 -29.00 24.59
C THR A 59 -17.83 -28.47 23.94
N ILE A 60 -16.76 -28.30 24.72
CA ILE A 60 -15.41 -28.08 24.20
C ILE A 60 -14.64 -29.39 24.27
N HIS A 61 -14.06 -29.79 23.15
CA HIS A 61 -13.07 -30.87 23.07
C HIS A 61 -11.65 -30.27 23.07
N LEU A 62 -10.86 -30.65 24.07
CA LEU A 62 -9.51 -30.15 24.30
C LEU A 62 -8.46 -31.18 23.84
N PRO A 63 -7.78 -30.96 22.71
CA PRO A 63 -6.69 -31.83 22.31
C PRO A 63 -5.51 -31.71 23.28
N GLN A 64 -4.71 -32.78 23.37
CA GLN A 64 -3.56 -32.80 24.27
C GLN A 64 -2.57 -31.68 23.91
N GLY A 65 -2.23 -30.87 24.92
CA GLY A 65 -1.31 -29.74 24.79
C GLY A 65 -1.95 -28.44 24.29
N ALA A 66 -3.28 -28.38 24.13
CA ALA A 66 -3.98 -27.13 23.79
C ALA A 66 -3.78 -26.03 24.86
N LEU A 67 -3.63 -26.44 26.13
CA LEU A 67 -3.42 -25.55 27.26
C LEU A 67 -2.35 -26.11 28.22
N PRO A 68 -1.67 -25.24 29.00
CA PRO A 68 -0.84 -25.66 30.11
C PRO A 68 -1.62 -26.48 31.15
N GLU A 69 -0.94 -27.42 31.81
CA GLU A 69 -1.53 -28.14 32.94
C GLU A 69 -1.86 -27.18 34.08
N GLY A 70 -3.06 -27.33 34.65
CA GLY A 70 -3.52 -26.49 35.77
C GLY A 70 -4.27 -25.22 35.37
N THR A 71 -4.35 -24.89 34.08
CA THR A 71 -5.28 -23.85 33.60
C THR A 71 -6.71 -24.24 33.97
N VAL A 72 -7.47 -23.28 34.49
CA VAL A 72 -8.90 -23.45 34.77
C VAL A 72 -9.68 -22.91 33.58
N LEU A 73 -10.45 -23.79 32.94
CA LEU A 73 -11.36 -23.43 31.85
C LEU A 73 -12.78 -23.43 32.40
N SER A 74 -13.59 -22.45 32.01
CA SER A 74 -15.03 -22.47 32.26
C SER A 74 -15.87 -22.22 31.02
N LEU A 75 -17.05 -22.85 31.00
CA LEU A 75 -18.12 -22.65 30.06
C LEU A 75 -19.30 -22.02 30.78
N ALA A 76 -19.72 -20.85 30.34
CA ALA A 76 -20.93 -20.19 30.84
C ALA A 76 -21.91 -19.94 29.69
N SER A 77 -23.17 -19.69 30.06
CA SER A 77 -24.21 -19.34 29.09
C SER A 77 -24.90 -18.04 29.44
N ALA A 78 -25.29 -17.27 28.42
CA ALA A 78 -26.09 -16.06 28.57
C ALA A 78 -27.28 -16.05 27.59
N GLU A 79 -28.32 -15.29 27.92
CA GLU A 79 -29.52 -15.17 27.09
C GLU A 79 -29.35 -14.21 25.90
N ARG A 80 -28.42 -13.25 25.99
CA ARG A 80 -28.23 -12.20 24.98
C ARG A 80 -26.76 -11.93 24.72
N PRO A 81 -26.36 -11.73 23.45
CA PRO A 81 -24.99 -11.41 23.09
C PRO A 81 -24.61 -10.01 23.57
N ARG A 82 -23.31 -9.76 23.75
CA ARG A 82 -22.78 -8.45 24.15
C ARG A 82 -22.96 -7.38 23.06
N ALA A 83 -22.94 -7.78 21.79
CA ALA A 83 -23.10 -6.90 20.64
C ALA A 83 -24.42 -7.13 19.89
N ALA A 84 -24.90 -6.11 19.17
CA ALA A 84 -26.06 -6.24 18.30
C ALA A 84 -25.74 -7.19 17.13
N LEU A 85 -26.71 -8.04 16.74
CA LEU A 85 -26.53 -9.00 15.65
C LEU A 85 -26.58 -8.31 14.27
N PRO A 86 -25.94 -8.89 13.24
CA PRO A 86 -26.01 -8.38 11.88
C PRO A 86 -27.45 -8.38 11.33
N GLU A 87 -27.76 -7.46 10.42
CA GLU A 87 -29.07 -7.39 9.76
C GLU A 87 -29.34 -8.69 8.97
N GLY A 88 -30.55 -9.25 9.10
CA GLY A 88 -30.94 -10.48 8.39
C GLY A 88 -30.42 -11.78 9.03
N GLU A 89 -29.81 -11.67 10.21
CA GLU A 89 -29.37 -12.81 11.01
C GLU A 89 -30.16 -12.95 12.31
N ARG A 90 -30.27 -14.19 12.80
CA ARG A 90 -30.98 -14.51 14.03
C ARG A 90 -30.22 -15.51 14.88
N LEU A 91 -30.18 -15.25 16.18
CA LEU A 91 -29.65 -16.16 17.18
C LEU A 91 -30.55 -17.41 17.34
N VAL A 92 -29.94 -18.60 17.24
CA VAL A 92 -30.65 -19.89 17.39
C VAL A 92 -30.15 -20.74 18.58
N SER A 93 -29.05 -20.35 19.22
CA SER A 93 -28.50 -20.96 20.43
C SER A 93 -28.61 -20.05 21.66
N ALA A 94 -28.21 -20.56 22.83
CA ALA A 94 -27.74 -19.68 23.90
C ALA A 94 -26.38 -19.06 23.51
N VAL A 95 -26.02 -17.95 24.16
CA VAL A 95 -24.67 -17.37 24.04
C VAL A 95 -23.72 -18.23 24.87
N VAL A 96 -22.60 -18.63 24.29
CA VAL A 96 -21.58 -19.47 24.93
C VAL A 96 -20.37 -18.62 25.26
N HIS A 97 -19.97 -18.64 26.53
CA HIS A 97 -18.77 -17.97 26.99
C HIS A 97 -17.70 -18.99 27.38
N VAL A 98 -16.53 -18.87 26.77
CA VAL A 98 -15.35 -19.69 27.07
C VAL A 98 -14.38 -18.81 27.85
N ALA A 99 -14.22 -19.07 29.15
CA ALA A 99 -13.43 -18.22 30.04
C ALA A 99 -12.14 -18.91 30.51
N PRO A 100 -11.07 -18.12 30.75
CA PRO A 100 -11.06 -16.65 30.73
C PRO A 100 -11.06 -16.05 29.30
N ASP A 101 -11.58 -14.82 29.15
CA ASP A 101 -11.74 -14.17 27.83
C ASP A 101 -10.38 -13.88 27.15
N ASP A 102 -9.30 -13.74 27.92
CA ASP A 102 -7.91 -13.55 27.46
C ASP A 102 -7.15 -14.88 27.27
N LEU A 103 -7.87 -16.00 27.21
CA LEU A 103 -7.29 -17.31 26.95
C LEU A 103 -6.96 -17.48 25.47
N ALA A 104 -5.73 -17.88 25.17
CA ALA A 104 -5.36 -18.35 23.83
C ALA A 104 -4.96 -19.83 23.88
N PHE A 105 -5.45 -20.62 22.93
CA PHE A 105 -5.12 -22.03 22.81
C PHE A 105 -3.85 -22.20 21.98
N ARG A 106 -2.96 -23.10 22.42
CA ARG A 106 -1.73 -23.45 21.67
C ARG A 106 -1.99 -24.32 20.44
N LYS A 107 -3.20 -24.85 20.35
CA LYS A 107 -3.75 -25.65 19.24
C LYS A 107 -5.25 -25.35 19.19
N PRO A 108 -5.89 -25.35 18.01
CA PRO A 108 -7.33 -25.15 17.93
C PRO A 108 -8.09 -26.17 18.77
N VAL A 109 -9.18 -25.73 19.38
CA VAL A 109 -10.09 -26.59 20.16
C VAL A 109 -11.42 -26.71 19.42
N SER A 110 -12.06 -27.87 19.51
CA SER A 110 -13.37 -28.03 18.86
C SER A 110 -14.48 -27.58 19.81
N LEU A 111 -15.17 -26.51 19.45
CA LEU A 111 -16.33 -25.99 20.17
C LEU A 111 -17.61 -26.46 19.48
N ARG A 112 -18.36 -27.34 20.15
CA ARG A 112 -19.69 -27.75 19.72
C ARG A 112 -20.76 -26.99 20.48
N ILE A 113 -21.64 -26.29 19.77
CA ILE A 113 -22.77 -25.54 20.35
C ILE A 113 -24.08 -26.17 19.89
N PHE A 114 -25.01 -26.36 20.84
CA PHE A 114 -26.35 -26.87 20.57
C PHE A 114 -27.33 -25.73 20.30
N PHE A 115 -28.28 -25.95 19.39
CA PHE A 115 -29.27 -24.96 18.96
C PHE A 115 -30.64 -25.59 18.70
N ASP A 116 -31.70 -24.77 18.76
CA ASP A 116 -33.07 -25.23 18.54
C ASP A 116 -33.39 -25.33 17.04
N THR A 117 -33.50 -26.55 16.52
CA THR A 117 -33.78 -26.81 15.10
C THR A 117 -35.14 -26.27 14.64
N ARG A 118 -36.11 -26.07 15.55
CA ARG A 118 -37.41 -25.45 15.23
C ARG A 118 -37.29 -23.98 14.86
N ARG A 119 -36.15 -23.37 15.22
CA ARG A 119 -35.80 -22.00 14.89
C ARG A 119 -35.05 -21.91 13.55
N LEU A 120 -34.90 -22.98 12.77
CA LEU A 120 -34.32 -22.91 11.43
C LEU A 120 -35.38 -22.55 10.38
N PRO A 121 -35.00 -21.82 9.30
CA PRO A 121 -35.85 -21.67 8.12
C PRO A 121 -36.30 -23.01 7.54
N ARG A 122 -37.48 -23.05 6.92
CA ARG A 122 -37.97 -24.26 6.24
C ARG A 122 -37.07 -24.57 5.04
N GLY A 123 -36.60 -25.81 4.94
CA GLY A 123 -35.72 -26.26 3.86
C GLY A 123 -34.23 -26.16 4.17
N THR A 124 -33.84 -25.66 5.36
CA THR A 124 -32.47 -25.77 5.85
C THR A 124 -32.17 -27.24 6.15
N SER A 125 -31.46 -27.89 5.22
CA SER A 125 -31.04 -29.28 5.33
C SER A 125 -29.56 -29.39 5.00
N GLY A 126 -28.72 -29.54 6.03
CA GLY A 126 -27.27 -29.74 5.86
C GLY A 126 -26.42 -28.46 5.84
N PRO A 127 -25.15 -28.55 5.37
CA PRO A 127 -24.14 -27.50 5.41
C PRO A 127 -24.29 -26.49 4.27
N ASP A 128 -25.45 -25.86 4.13
CA ASP A 128 -25.69 -24.79 3.14
C ASP A 128 -25.05 -23.43 3.54
N GLY A 129 -24.21 -23.44 4.58
CA GLY A 129 -23.50 -22.27 5.12
C GLY A 129 -24.42 -21.26 5.83
N ARG A 130 -25.71 -21.57 6.04
CA ARG A 130 -26.65 -20.64 6.69
C ARG A 130 -26.56 -20.64 8.21
N VAL A 131 -26.14 -21.75 8.80
CA VAL A 131 -25.94 -21.91 10.24
C VAL A 131 -24.45 -21.87 10.51
N SER A 132 -24.00 -20.94 11.34
CA SER A 132 -22.57 -20.75 11.60
C SER A 132 -22.34 -20.43 13.08
N VAL A 133 -21.19 -20.88 13.60
CA VAL A 133 -20.63 -20.28 14.82
C VAL A 133 -20.11 -18.89 14.46
N ALA A 134 -20.34 -17.92 15.33
CA ALA A 134 -19.80 -16.57 15.16
C ALA A 134 -19.25 -16.03 16.49
N LEU A 135 -18.24 -15.17 16.37
CA LEU A 135 -17.59 -14.44 17.46
C LEU A 135 -17.55 -12.95 17.10
N HIS A 136 -17.41 -12.09 18.11
CA HIS A 136 -17.31 -10.65 17.89
C HIS A 136 -15.89 -10.16 18.21
N ASN A 137 -15.16 -9.63 17.22
CA ASN A 137 -13.76 -9.22 17.37
C ASN A 137 -13.58 -7.79 17.92
N GLY A 138 -14.68 -7.13 18.27
CA GLY A 138 -14.70 -5.74 18.72
C GLY A 138 -15.03 -4.72 17.61
N TYR A 139 -15.10 -5.18 16.36
CA TYR A 139 -15.53 -4.38 15.20
C TYR A 139 -16.79 -4.96 14.56
N SER A 140 -16.78 -6.26 14.25
CA SER A 140 -17.91 -6.93 13.60
C SER A 140 -18.05 -8.37 14.08
N TRP A 141 -19.17 -8.99 13.70
CA TRP A 141 -19.39 -10.42 13.89
C TRP A 141 -18.68 -11.22 12.81
N ILE A 142 -17.72 -12.05 13.23
CA ILE A 142 -16.95 -12.93 12.38
C ILE A 142 -17.54 -14.34 12.48
N ARG A 143 -17.96 -14.89 11.34
CA ARG A 143 -18.40 -16.29 11.23
C ARG A 143 -17.20 -17.20 11.13
N VAL A 144 -17.21 -18.31 11.85
CA VAL A 144 -16.15 -19.32 11.81
C VAL A 144 -16.37 -20.22 10.59
N GLY A 145 -15.35 -20.31 9.72
CA GLY A 145 -15.45 -20.91 8.40
C GLY A 145 -15.46 -22.44 8.40
N ASP A 146 -14.86 -23.12 9.37
CA ASP A 146 -14.80 -24.59 9.35
C ASP A 146 -16.01 -25.28 10.03
N ALA A 147 -17.10 -24.53 10.22
CA ALA A 147 -18.26 -24.96 10.98
C ALA A 147 -18.98 -26.17 10.33
N ALA A 148 -19.04 -27.28 11.06
CA ALA A 148 -19.78 -28.48 10.69
C ALA A 148 -21.17 -28.50 11.35
N VAL A 149 -22.23 -28.42 10.55
CA VAL A 149 -23.62 -28.36 11.02
C VAL A 149 -24.27 -29.75 10.98
N ASP A 150 -24.78 -30.20 12.13
CA ASP A 150 -25.61 -31.40 12.28
C ASP A 150 -27.04 -30.96 12.66
N THR A 151 -27.90 -30.84 11.65
CA THR A 151 -29.30 -30.43 11.84
C THR A 151 -30.17 -31.50 12.49
N GLU A 152 -29.76 -32.78 12.48
CA GLU A 152 -30.50 -33.86 13.15
C GLU A 152 -30.30 -33.79 14.66
N LYS A 153 -29.06 -33.53 15.08
CA LYS A 153 -28.70 -33.36 16.51
C LYS A 153 -28.89 -31.93 17.01
N GLY A 154 -29.14 -30.97 16.12
CA GLY A 154 -29.25 -29.56 16.47
C GLY A 154 -27.95 -29.01 17.05
N SER A 155 -26.83 -29.29 16.40
CA SER A 155 -25.51 -28.85 16.86
C SER A 155 -24.63 -28.36 15.72
N VAL A 156 -23.78 -27.38 16.00
CA VAL A 156 -22.71 -26.93 15.11
C VAL A 156 -21.38 -27.08 15.83
N SER A 157 -20.35 -27.57 15.15
CA SER A 157 -19.00 -27.68 15.70
C SER A 157 -18.03 -26.86 14.86
N ALA A 158 -17.15 -26.08 15.49
CA ALA A 158 -16.14 -25.28 14.80
C ALA A 158 -14.82 -25.29 15.58
N GLU A 159 -13.70 -25.04 14.90
CA GLU A 159 -12.39 -24.84 15.53
C GLU A 159 -12.24 -23.39 16.00
N VAL A 160 -11.81 -23.21 17.25
CA VAL A 160 -11.58 -21.88 17.85
C VAL A 160 -10.21 -21.83 18.51
N TYR A 161 -9.58 -20.66 18.49
CA TYR A 161 -8.20 -20.46 18.94
C TYR A 161 -8.09 -19.62 20.21
N HIS A 162 -9.20 -19.04 20.67
CA HIS A 162 -9.21 -18.23 21.88
C HIS A 162 -10.50 -18.40 22.70
N GLY A 163 -10.44 -17.93 23.96
CA GLY A 163 -11.61 -17.76 24.82
C GLY A 163 -12.43 -16.54 24.40
N GLY A 164 -13.67 -16.45 24.86
CA GLY A 164 -14.56 -15.33 24.53
C GLY A 164 -16.00 -15.74 24.34
N GLU A 165 -16.75 -14.87 23.65
CA GLU A 165 -18.17 -15.04 23.37
C GLU A 165 -18.38 -15.66 21.98
N PHE A 166 -19.12 -16.78 21.95
CA PHE A 166 -19.49 -17.50 20.74
C PHE A 166 -21.01 -17.69 20.68
N VAL A 167 -21.57 -17.54 19.49
CA VAL A 167 -23.01 -17.68 19.23
C VAL A 167 -23.26 -18.51 17.99
N VAL A 168 -24.47 -19.08 17.87
CA VAL A 168 -24.91 -19.70 16.62
C VAL A 168 -25.92 -18.80 15.95
N LEU A 169 -25.56 -18.30 14.79
CA LEU A 169 -26.40 -17.46 13.96
C LEU A 169 -26.99 -18.29 12.81
N VAL A 170 -28.24 -17.98 12.47
CA VAL A 170 -28.85 -18.45 11.23
C VAL A 170 -29.12 -17.26 10.32
N ARG A 171 -28.69 -17.38 9.08
CA ARG A 171 -29.01 -16.45 8.01
C ARG A 171 -30.40 -16.75 7.45
N GLU A 172 -31.26 -15.73 7.35
CA GLU A 172 -32.63 -15.91 6.85
C GLU A 172 -32.71 -15.96 5.32
N ARG A 173 -31.74 -15.38 4.63
CA ARG A 173 -31.68 -15.28 3.16
C ARG A 173 -30.59 -16.17 2.57
N ASP A 174 -30.74 -16.49 1.29
CA ASP A 174 -29.67 -17.12 0.52
C ASP A 174 -28.45 -16.22 0.38
N TRP A 175 -27.32 -16.84 0.06
CA TRP A 175 -26.12 -16.14 -0.42
C TRP A 175 -26.36 -15.56 -1.80
N GLY A 176 -25.71 -14.45 -2.11
CA GLY A 176 -25.85 -13.77 -3.40
C GLY A 176 -25.91 -12.26 -3.27
N ILE A 177 -26.43 -11.60 -4.29
CA ILE A 177 -26.47 -10.14 -4.36
C ILE A 177 -27.73 -9.60 -3.69
N VAL A 178 -27.54 -8.72 -2.71
CA VAL A 178 -28.60 -7.90 -2.11
C VAL A 178 -28.71 -6.58 -2.87
N GLU A 179 -29.78 -6.44 -3.63
CA GLU A 179 -30.01 -5.29 -4.52
C GLU A 179 -30.61 -4.09 -3.79
N ALA A 180 -30.16 -2.90 -4.16
CA ALA A 180 -30.88 -1.65 -3.99
C ALA A 180 -31.61 -1.28 -5.32
N PRO A 181 -32.72 -0.50 -5.27
CA PRO A 181 -33.50 -0.17 -6.46
C PRO A 181 -32.65 0.44 -7.59
N LEU A 182 -32.72 -0.16 -8.79
CA LEU A 182 -32.00 0.31 -9.97
C LEU A 182 -32.78 1.41 -10.69
N SER A 183 -32.22 2.61 -10.70
CA SER A 183 -32.76 3.74 -11.47
C SER A 183 -32.34 3.66 -12.94
N ARG A 184 -33.16 4.19 -13.85
CA ARG A 184 -32.86 4.16 -15.29
C ARG A 184 -31.58 4.93 -15.59
N GLY A 185 -30.61 4.26 -16.24
CA GLY A 185 -29.31 4.86 -16.60
C GLY A 185 -28.27 4.86 -15.48
N ALA A 186 -28.60 4.32 -14.31
CA ALA A 186 -27.65 4.16 -13.21
C ALA A 186 -26.76 2.93 -13.44
N THR A 187 -25.47 3.06 -13.11
CA THR A 187 -24.51 1.95 -13.10
C THR A 187 -24.37 1.45 -11.66
N PRO A 188 -24.80 0.22 -11.34
CA PRO A 188 -24.65 -0.31 -10.00
C PRO A 188 -23.18 -0.52 -9.63
N ILE A 189 -22.86 -0.31 -8.36
CA ILE A 189 -21.56 -0.65 -7.76
C ILE A 189 -21.79 -1.92 -6.95
N ILE A 190 -21.18 -3.03 -7.36
CA ILE A 190 -21.24 -4.27 -6.61
C ILE A 190 -20.07 -4.28 -5.61
N VAL A 191 -20.40 -4.18 -4.32
CA VAL A 191 -19.43 -4.34 -3.24
C VAL A 191 -19.30 -5.81 -2.88
N VAL A 192 -18.06 -6.29 -2.80
CA VAL A 192 -17.71 -7.67 -2.47
C VAL A 192 -17.01 -7.67 -1.11
N SER A 193 -17.74 -8.05 -0.07
CA SER A 193 -17.24 -8.06 1.31
C SER A 193 -16.13 -9.10 1.50
N GLY A 194 -15.15 -8.80 2.36
CA GLY A 194 -14.09 -9.72 2.75
C GLY A 194 -14.48 -10.64 3.89
N LEU A 195 -13.76 -10.56 5.01
CA LEU A 195 -14.16 -11.18 6.29
C LEU A 195 -15.66 -10.93 6.53
N PRO A 196 -16.39 -11.84 7.21
CA PRO A 196 -17.85 -11.82 7.21
C PRO A 196 -18.38 -10.45 7.66
N MET A 197 -18.83 -9.68 6.66
CA MET A 197 -19.28 -8.31 6.79
C MET A 197 -20.57 -8.22 5.99
N GLY A 198 -21.70 -8.21 6.70
CA GLY A 198 -23.02 -8.14 6.08
C GLY A 198 -23.26 -6.77 5.45
N ARG A 199 -24.33 -6.63 4.67
CA ARG A 199 -24.75 -5.38 4.02
C ARG A 199 -24.73 -4.15 4.93
N GLY A 200 -25.01 -4.32 6.22
CA GLY A 200 -24.98 -3.24 7.21
C GLY A 200 -23.62 -2.52 7.30
N GLU A 201 -22.51 -3.24 7.08
CA GLU A 201 -21.16 -2.66 7.13
C GLU A 201 -20.91 -1.66 5.99
N TRP A 202 -21.55 -1.86 4.84
CA TRP A 202 -21.44 -0.96 3.68
C TRP A 202 -22.47 0.18 3.69
N ALA A 203 -23.25 0.34 4.77
CA ALA A 203 -24.31 1.35 4.82
C ALA A 203 -23.78 2.79 4.73
N ASP A 204 -22.58 3.04 5.27
CA ASP A 204 -21.92 4.34 5.18
C ASP A 204 -21.51 4.65 3.74
N PHE A 205 -20.86 3.69 3.06
CA PHE A 205 -20.51 3.81 1.64
C PHE A 205 -21.76 3.95 0.75
N GLU A 206 -22.81 3.15 0.98
CA GLU A 206 -24.09 3.25 0.26
C GLU A 206 -24.69 4.67 0.38
N ARG A 207 -24.68 5.23 1.59
CA ARG A 207 -25.16 6.59 1.84
C ARG A 207 -24.27 7.62 1.14
N TYR A 208 -22.96 7.46 1.24
CA TYR A 208 -21.97 8.39 0.69
C TYR A 208 -21.97 8.42 -0.84
N SER A 209 -22.07 7.25 -1.47
CA SER A 209 -22.19 7.10 -2.92
C SER A 209 -23.48 7.75 -3.43
N ARG A 210 -24.60 7.53 -2.72
CA ARG A 210 -25.90 8.13 -3.06
C ARG A 210 -25.88 9.65 -3.01
N THR A 211 -25.23 10.28 -2.03
CA THR A 211 -25.16 11.75 -1.95
C THR A 211 -24.34 12.37 -3.08
N ARG A 212 -23.48 11.59 -3.74
CA ARG A 212 -22.70 11.96 -4.93
C ARG A 212 -23.37 11.56 -6.25
N GLY A 213 -24.56 10.97 -6.20
CA GLY A 213 -25.29 10.52 -7.40
C GLY A 213 -24.66 9.30 -8.06
N MET A 214 -23.88 8.50 -7.32
CA MET A 214 -23.24 7.27 -7.80
C MET A 214 -23.96 6.04 -7.22
N GLY A 215 -23.86 4.91 -7.93
CA GLY A 215 -24.60 3.69 -7.59
C GLY A 215 -25.97 3.61 -8.29
N PRO A 216 -26.85 2.68 -7.86
CA PRO A 216 -26.99 2.11 -6.52
C PRO A 216 -25.85 1.17 -6.09
N VAL A 217 -25.64 1.03 -4.78
CA VAL A 217 -24.71 0.02 -4.23
C VAL A 217 -25.45 -1.29 -4.00
N TRP A 218 -24.90 -2.38 -4.51
CA TRP A 218 -25.38 -3.75 -4.35
C TRP A 218 -24.34 -4.55 -3.59
N THR A 219 -24.74 -5.31 -2.56
CA THR A 219 -23.79 -6.07 -1.74
C THR A 219 -23.80 -7.53 -2.14
N PHE A 220 -22.65 -8.08 -2.53
CA PHE A 220 -22.48 -9.51 -2.72
C PHE A 220 -22.02 -10.17 -1.42
N GLU A 221 -22.85 -11.05 -0.89
CA GLU A 221 -22.58 -11.80 0.34
C GLU A 221 -22.44 -13.28 0.00
N TYR A 222 -21.37 -13.90 0.48
CA TYR A 222 -21.00 -15.26 0.12
C TYR A 222 -20.32 -16.01 1.30
N PRO A 223 -20.35 -17.35 1.29
CA PRO A 223 -19.67 -18.17 2.28
C PRO A 223 -18.15 -18.15 2.05
N LEU A 224 -17.37 -17.67 3.04
CA LEU A 224 -15.90 -17.61 2.95
C LEU A 224 -15.25 -19.00 3.00
N ASP A 225 -15.94 -19.96 3.61
CA ASP A 225 -15.57 -21.37 3.72
C ASP A 225 -15.75 -22.16 2.42
N GLN A 226 -15.86 -21.49 1.28
CA GLN A 226 -15.84 -22.13 -0.03
C GLN A 226 -14.62 -21.73 -0.87
N GLY A 227 -13.78 -20.83 -0.36
CA GLY A 227 -12.60 -20.30 -1.07
C GLY A 227 -12.94 -19.28 -2.14
N VAL A 228 -11.90 -18.60 -2.66
CA VAL A 228 -12.03 -17.45 -3.56
C VAL A 228 -12.63 -17.86 -4.91
N GLU A 229 -12.19 -18.99 -5.48
CA GLU A 229 -12.65 -19.48 -6.78
C GLU A 229 -14.16 -19.74 -6.78
N ARG A 230 -14.66 -20.42 -5.74
CA ARG A 230 -16.08 -20.76 -5.65
C ARG A 230 -16.95 -19.53 -5.44
N ALA A 231 -16.47 -18.57 -4.65
CA ALA A 231 -17.13 -17.29 -4.46
C ALA A 231 -17.23 -16.49 -5.77
N ALA A 232 -16.17 -16.48 -6.60
CA ALA A 232 -16.18 -15.83 -7.91
C ALA A 232 -17.18 -16.48 -8.88
N GLN A 233 -17.30 -17.81 -8.86
CA GLN A 233 -18.31 -18.54 -9.64
C GLN A 233 -19.74 -18.24 -9.17
N LEU A 234 -19.95 -18.12 -7.86
CA LEU A 234 -21.24 -17.72 -7.31
C LEU A 234 -21.62 -16.29 -7.73
N LEU A 235 -20.66 -15.36 -7.72
CA LEU A 235 -20.86 -14.00 -8.20
C LEU A 235 -21.26 -13.99 -9.68
N ALA A 236 -20.59 -14.78 -10.53
CA ALA A 236 -20.93 -14.92 -11.94
C ALA A 236 -22.36 -15.47 -12.15
N ALA A 237 -22.77 -16.46 -11.37
CA ALA A 237 -24.12 -17.02 -11.41
C ALA A 237 -25.18 -15.97 -11.01
N GLU A 238 -24.92 -15.19 -9.96
CA GLU A 238 -25.83 -14.14 -9.49
C GLU A 238 -25.94 -12.97 -10.48
N VAL A 239 -24.84 -12.53 -11.09
CA VAL A 239 -24.84 -11.52 -12.16
C VAL A 239 -25.64 -12.02 -13.38
N SER A 240 -25.52 -13.31 -13.71
CA SER A 240 -26.30 -13.93 -14.78
C SER A 240 -27.80 -13.93 -14.46
N ARG A 241 -28.18 -14.34 -13.24
CA ARG A 241 -29.57 -14.31 -12.75
C ARG A 241 -30.15 -12.89 -12.71
N LEU A 242 -29.33 -11.89 -12.36
CA LEU A 242 -29.72 -10.49 -12.40
C LEU A 242 -29.93 -10.00 -13.84
N SER A 243 -29.11 -10.46 -14.77
CA SER A 243 -29.23 -10.10 -16.19
C SER A 243 -30.54 -10.62 -16.80
N GLU A 244 -31.06 -11.75 -16.33
CA GLU A 244 -32.39 -12.24 -16.73
C GLU A 244 -33.53 -11.32 -16.25
N ARG A 245 -33.35 -10.67 -15.10
CA ARG A 245 -34.37 -9.77 -14.50
C ARG A 245 -34.30 -8.35 -15.03
N HIS A 246 -33.10 -7.79 -15.16
CA HIS A 246 -32.89 -6.39 -15.52
C HIS A 246 -32.50 -6.18 -17.00
N GLY A 247 -32.28 -7.26 -17.75
CA GLY A 247 -31.60 -7.21 -19.03
C GLY A 247 -30.08 -7.10 -18.87
N SER A 248 -29.34 -6.97 -19.97
CA SER A 248 -27.89 -6.77 -19.90
C SER A 248 -27.56 -5.42 -19.25
N PHE A 249 -26.66 -5.43 -18.27
CA PHE A 249 -26.16 -4.25 -17.57
C PHE A 249 -24.65 -4.35 -17.33
N GLN A 250 -24.01 -3.20 -17.17
CA GLN A 250 -22.63 -3.08 -16.71
C GLN A 250 -22.62 -2.61 -15.25
N PHE A 251 -21.52 -2.84 -14.54
CA PHE A 251 -21.36 -2.49 -13.14
C PHE A 251 -19.89 -2.19 -12.81
N ASP A 252 -19.67 -1.52 -11.68
CA ASP A 252 -18.33 -1.38 -11.09
C ASP A 252 -18.17 -2.36 -9.94
N LEU A 253 -16.93 -2.77 -9.65
CA LEU A 253 -16.61 -3.67 -8.56
C LEU A 253 -15.81 -2.94 -7.48
N VAL A 254 -16.19 -3.14 -6.22
CA VAL A 254 -15.40 -2.69 -5.06
C VAL A 254 -15.26 -3.88 -4.12
N GLY A 255 -14.06 -4.43 -3.97
CA GLY A 255 -13.80 -5.54 -3.07
C GLY A 255 -13.00 -5.10 -1.84
N HIS A 256 -13.27 -5.70 -0.69
CA HIS A 256 -12.52 -5.46 0.55
C HIS A 256 -11.92 -6.76 1.09
N GLY A 257 -10.68 -6.75 1.57
CA GLY A 257 -10.05 -7.96 2.10
C GLY A 257 -10.03 -9.09 1.07
N VAL A 258 -10.42 -10.29 1.50
CA VAL A 258 -10.57 -11.47 0.63
C VAL A 258 -11.60 -11.23 -0.49
N GLY A 259 -12.57 -10.35 -0.28
CA GLY A 259 -13.56 -9.97 -1.28
C GLY A 259 -12.96 -9.22 -2.47
N GLY A 260 -11.83 -8.54 -2.28
CA GLY A 260 -11.03 -8.00 -3.38
C GLY A 260 -10.45 -9.09 -4.27
N LEU A 261 -10.01 -10.23 -3.70
CA LEU A 261 -9.54 -11.35 -4.52
C LEU A 261 -10.68 -11.96 -5.34
N VAL A 262 -11.88 -12.06 -4.75
CA VAL A 262 -13.08 -12.51 -5.48
C VAL A 262 -13.43 -11.53 -6.61
N ALA A 263 -13.40 -10.22 -6.34
CA ALA A 263 -13.65 -9.19 -7.33
C ALA A 263 -12.62 -9.21 -8.47
N LEU A 264 -11.33 -9.39 -8.17
CA LEU A 264 -10.26 -9.51 -9.17
C LEU A 264 -10.40 -10.81 -9.98
N ARG A 265 -10.61 -11.94 -9.30
CA ARG A 265 -10.76 -13.26 -9.95
C ARG A 265 -11.94 -13.28 -10.91
N PHE A 266 -13.07 -12.69 -10.50
CA PHE A 266 -14.26 -12.56 -11.33
C PHE A 266 -14.06 -11.52 -12.44
N GLY A 267 -13.69 -10.28 -12.08
CA GLY A 267 -13.70 -9.14 -12.99
C GLY A 267 -12.58 -9.13 -14.02
N LEU A 268 -11.45 -9.80 -13.74
CA LEU A 268 -10.35 -9.94 -14.72
C LEU A 268 -10.50 -11.17 -15.62
N ASP A 269 -11.36 -12.12 -15.27
CA ASP A 269 -11.58 -13.32 -16.08
C ASP A 269 -12.71 -13.11 -17.10
N PRO A 270 -12.39 -13.11 -18.41
CA PRO A 270 -13.40 -12.98 -19.46
C PRO A 270 -14.43 -14.12 -19.47
N GLU A 271 -14.11 -15.31 -18.97
CA GLU A 271 -15.03 -16.45 -18.91
C GLU A 271 -16.11 -16.26 -17.83
N LEU A 272 -15.78 -15.57 -16.74
CA LEU A 272 -16.69 -15.32 -15.63
C LEU A 272 -17.48 -14.02 -15.80
N CYS A 273 -16.78 -12.91 -16.06
CA CYS A 273 -17.39 -11.57 -16.10
C CYS A 273 -17.78 -11.13 -17.51
N GLY A 274 -17.08 -11.58 -18.55
CA GLY A 274 -17.22 -11.03 -19.90
C GLY A 274 -16.94 -9.53 -19.93
N GLU A 275 -17.61 -8.79 -20.82
CA GLU A 275 -17.44 -7.32 -20.98
C GLU A 275 -18.43 -6.50 -20.13
N ARG A 276 -18.57 -6.84 -18.84
CA ARG A 276 -19.57 -6.24 -17.93
C ARG A 276 -19.02 -5.18 -16.97
N ILE A 277 -17.70 -5.08 -16.81
CA ILE A 277 -17.12 -4.00 -16.01
C ILE A 277 -17.36 -2.66 -16.73
N ALA A 278 -17.98 -1.72 -16.03
CA ALA A 278 -18.32 -0.42 -16.58
C ALA A 278 -17.10 0.50 -16.63
N ARG A 279 -16.44 0.71 -15.48
CA ARG A 279 -15.40 1.73 -15.31
C ARG A 279 -14.24 1.27 -14.46
N ALA A 280 -14.49 0.58 -13.34
CA ALA A 280 -13.41 0.18 -12.44
C ALA A 280 -13.66 -1.12 -11.66
N ILE A 281 -12.55 -1.77 -11.32
CA ILE A 281 -12.41 -2.75 -10.24
C ILE A 281 -11.51 -2.09 -9.19
N ILE A 282 -12.04 -1.86 -8.00
CA ILE A 282 -11.30 -1.24 -6.90
C ILE A 282 -11.17 -2.25 -5.78
N THR A 283 -9.99 -2.39 -5.22
CA THR A 283 -9.74 -3.27 -4.08
C THR A 283 -9.27 -2.47 -2.88
N LEU A 284 -9.75 -2.85 -1.69
CA LEU A 284 -9.47 -2.17 -0.42
C LEU A 284 -8.81 -3.18 0.52
N GLY A 285 -7.54 -2.96 0.88
CA GLY A 285 -6.77 -3.84 1.76
C GLY A 285 -6.90 -5.28 1.31
N THR A 286 -6.51 -5.61 0.09
CA THR A 286 -6.74 -6.94 -0.51
C THR A 286 -5.44 -7.71 -0.58
N PRO A 287 -5.35 -8.98 -0.13
CA PRO A 287 -4.07 -9.69 -0.04
C PRO A 287 -3.67 -10.30 -1.39
N THR A 288 -3.34 -9.47 -2.39
CA THR A 288 -3.01 -9.90 -3.75
C THR A 288 -1.76 -10.77 -3.84
N ARG A 289 -0.89 -10.70 -2.82
CA ARG A 289 0.28 -11.58 -2.65
C ARG A 289 0.17 -12.50 -1.41
N GLY A 290 -1.04 -12.63 -0.86
CA GLY A 290 -1.30 -13.40 0.34
C GLY A 290 -1.04 -12.62 1.62
N THR A 291 -1.15 -13.28 2.76
CA THR A 291 -0.89 -12.69 4.08
C THR A 291 -0.35 -13.73 5.04
N GLU A 292 0.69 -13.36 5.77
CA GLU A 292 1.25 -14.18 6.85
C GLU A 292 0.22 -14.45 7.98
N MET A 293 -0.81 -13.61 8.10
CA MET A 293 -1.89 -13.79 9.07
C MET A 293 -2.84 -14.94 8.72
N ALA A 294 -2.73 -15.52 7.51
CA ALA A 294 -3.43 -16.75 7.13
C ALA A 294 -2.68 -18.02 7.56
N ASP A 295 -1.43 -17.91 8.02
CA ASP A 295 -0.63 -19.03 8.48
C ASP A 295 -0.82 -19.25 10.00
N GLU A 296 -1.35 -20.42 10.34
CA GLU A 296 -1.59 -20.81 11.73
C GLU A 296 -0.30 -20.85 12.56
N GLU A 297 0.79 -21.41 12.00
CA GLU A 297 2.05 -21.51 12.73
C GLU A 297 2.63 -20.12 13.00
N ARG A 298 2.46 -19.21 12.04
CA ARG A 298 2.91 -17.83 12.17
C ARG A 298 2.16 -17.08 13.25
N VAL A 299 0.83 -17.15 13.26
CA VAL A 299 0.00 -16.49 14.28
C VAL A 299 0.26 -17.06 15.68
N LEU A 300 0.37 -18.39 15.81
CA LEU A 300 0.74 -19.03 17.07
C LEU A 300 2.16 -18.65 17.53
N GLY A 301 3.09 -18.47 16.59
CA GLY A 301 4.45 -18.02 16.86
C GLY A 301 4.51 -16.57 17.40
N ILE A 302 3.64 -15.68 16.93
CA ILE A 302 3.48 -14.32 17.48
C ILE A 302 3.09 -14.41 18.96
N LEU A 303 2.08 -15.22 19.27
CA LEU A 303 1.61 -15.42 20.64
C LEU A 303 2.70 -16.01 21.56
N ALA A 304 3.44 -17.01 21.08
CA ALA A 304 4.54 -17.61 21.85
C ALA A 304 5.64 -16.57 22.16
N SER A 305 6.02 -15.78 21.16
CA SER A 305 7.03 -14.72 21.29
C SER A 305 6.59 -13.62 22.27
N ALA A 306 5.32 -13.24 22.22
CA ALA A 306 4.72 -12.32 23.20
C ALA A 306 4.86 -12.86 24.63
N GLY A 307 4.48 -14.13 24.84
CA GLY A 307 4.57 -14.79 26.13
C GLY A 307 5.99 -14.85 26.69
N ASP A 308 6.99 -15.15 25.85
CA ASP A 308 8.41 -15.19 26.25
C ASP A 308 8.94 -13.84 26.75
N LEU A 309 8.36 -12.73 26.25
CA LEU A 309 8.69 -11.36 26.64
C LEU A 309 7.82 -10.82 27.79
N GLY A 310 6.87 -11.61 28.28
CA GLY A 310 5.94 -11.22 29.34
C GLY A 310 4.78 -10.33 28.85
N ASP A 311 4.53 -10.28 27.54
CA ASP A 311 3.39 -9.61 26.96
C ASP A 311 2.13 -10.48 27.06
N THR A 312 1.07 -9.96 27.68
CA THR A 312 -0.26 -10.58 27.70
C THR A 312 -1.19 -9.84 26.76
N LEU A 313 -1.88 -10.57 25.87
CA LEU A 313 -2.91 -10.01 24.99
C LEU A 313 -4.27 -10.02 25.69
N ASP A 314 -5.06 -8.97 25.51
CA ASP A 314 -6.44 -8.95 25.99
C ASP A 314 -7.39 -9.73 25.06
N ALA A 315 -8.63 -9.92 25.51
CA ALA A 315 -9.65 -10.66 24.76
C ALA A 315 -9.92 -10.10 23.35
N ARG A 316 -9.87 -8.77 23.19
CA ARG A 316 -10.12 -8.12 21.92
C ARG A 316 -8.91 -8.28 21.00
N GLU A 317 -7.70 -8.10 21.52
CA GLU A 317 -6.46 -8.30 20.77
C GLU A 317 -6.36 -9.75 20.27
N LEU A 318 -6.72 -10.74 21.08
CA LEU A 318 -6.78 -12.14 20.66
C LEU A 318 -7.84 -12.37 19.58
N ALA A 319 -9.06 -11.85 19.75
CA ALA A 319 -10.10 -12.01 18.76
C ALA A 319 -9.71 -11.37 17.41
N VAL A 320 -9.06 -10.20 17.43
CA VAL A 320 -8.50 -9.57 16.22
C VAL A 320 -7.42 -10.45 15.60
N LEU A 321 -6.46 -10.93 16.40
CA LEU A 321 -5.34 -11.76 15.95
C LEU A 321 -5.81 -13.04 15.24
N PHE A 322 -6.84 -13.71 15.77
CA PHE A 322 -7.34 -14.98 15.25
C PHE A 322 -8.48 -14.87 14.24
N SER A 323 -9.08 -13.67 14.07
CA SER A 323 -10.26 -13.45 13.20
C SER A 323 -10.09 -14.04 11.80
N LEU A 324 -8.92 -13.90 11.17
CA LEU A 324 -8.70 -14.39 9.81
C LEU A 324 -8.62 -15.93 9.76
N LEU A 325 -7.92 -16.55 10.71
CA LEU A 325 -7.79 -18.00 10.82
C LEU A 325 -9.16 -18.66 11.05
N GLU A 326 -9.95 -18.11 11.97
CA GLU A 326 -11.27 -18.62 12.29
C GLU A 326 -12.26 -18.37 11.15
N ALA A 327 -12.22 -17.20 10.51
CA ALA A 327 -13.14 -16.87 9.41
C ALA A 327 -12.96 -17.74 8.16
N MET A 328 -11.71 -17.98 7.77
CA MET A 328 -11.40 -18.73 6.56
C MET A 328 -11.32 -20.24 6.82
N GLY A 329 -11.02 -20.64 8.06
CA GLY A 329 -10.89 -22.04 8.44
C GLY A 329 -9.92 -22.79 7.53
N ARG A 330 -10.44 -23.81 6.83
CA ARG A 330 -9.66 -24.65 5.90
C ARG A 330 -9.28 -23.95 4.60
N HIS A 331 -9.94 -22.85 4.25
CA HIS A 331 -9.73 -22.11 3.00
C HIS A 331 -8.66 -21.04 3.09
N ARG A 332 -7.99 -20.92 4.24
CA ARG A 332 -6.84 -20.01 4.43
C ARG A 332 -5.67 -20.31 3.49
N SER A 333 -5.60 -21.53 2.92
CA SER A 333 -4.62 -21.88 1.89
C SER A 333 -4.68 -20.97 0.68
N ASP A 334 -5.85 -20.41 0.36
CA ASP A 334 -6.06 -19.45 -0.74
C ASP A 334 -5.39 -18.09 -0.45
N LEU A 335 -4.92 -17.86 0.79
CA LEU A 335 -4.32 -16.60 1.24
C LEU A 335 -2.88 -16.75 1.69
N LEU A 336 -2.31 -17.96 1.74
CA LEU A 336 -0.92 -18.14 2.16
C LEU A 336 0.01 -17.41 1.18
N PRO A 337 1.01 -16.65 1.67
CA PRO A 337 2.06 -16.11 0.83
C PRO A 337 2.80 -17.28 0.15
N ASN A 338 3.40 -17.03 -1.03
CA ASN A 338 4.25 -17.93 -1.84
C ASN A 338 3.62 -18.51 -3.13
N GLY A 339 4.49 -18.76 -4.12
CA GLY A 339 4.17 -19.06 -5.53
C GLY A 339 3.61 -20.44 -5.86
N GLU A 340 3.00 -21.14 -4.90
CA GLU A 340 2.23 -22.39 -5.15
C GLU A 340 0.73 -22.22 -4.85
N ASN A 341 0.31 -21.02 -4.45
CA ASN A 341 -1.11 -20.70 -4.28
C ASN A 341 -1.77 -20.52 -5.66
N GLU A 342 -2.56 -21.51 -6.07
CA GLU A 342 -3.23 -21.55 -7.38
C GLU A 342 -4.14 -20.33 -7.61
N VAL A 343 -4.83 -19.85 -6.56
CA VAL A 343 -5.73 -18.70 -6.65
C VAL A 343 -4.94 -17.42 -6.92
N LEU A 344 -3.92 -17.16 -6.12
CA LEU A 344 -3.11 -15.93 -6.27
C LEU A 344 -2.33 -15.94 -7.59
N THR A 345 -1.81 -17.11 -7.99
CA THR A 345 -1.13 -17.29 -9.28
C THR A 345 -2.08 -17.07 -10.46
N ALA A 346 -3.32 -17.53 -10.36
CA ALA A 346 -4.34 -17.27 -11.37
C ALA A 346 -4.66 -15.78 -11.48
N ILE A 347 -4.86 -15.08 -10.35
CA ILE A 347 -5.11 -13.63 -10.32
C ILE A 347 -3.92 -12.85 -10.89
N GLU A 348 -2.68 -13.21 -10.53
CA GLU A 348 -1.47 -12.60 -11.09
C GLU A 348 -1.38 -12.80 -12.61
N GLY A 349 -1.68 -14.01 -13.10
CA GLY A 349 -1.73 -14.31 -14.53
C GLY A 349 -2.79 -13.50 -15.28
N LEU A 350 -3.98 -13.36 -14.69
CA LEU A 350 -5.08 -12.53 -15.21
C LEU A 350 -4.69 -11.05 -15.23
N ASN A 351 -4.11 -10.53 -14.15
CA ASN A 351 -3.62 -9.16 -14.08
C ASN A 351 -2.51 -8.91 -15.13
N ALA A 352 -1.56 -9.82 -15.27
CA ALA A 352 -0.52 -9.72 -16.30
C ALA A 352 -1.12 -9.70 -17.72
N ALA A 353 -2.16 -10.50 -17.98
CA ALA A 353 -2.89 -10.48 -19.25
C ALA A 353 -3.66 -9.18 -19.47
N PHE A 354 -4.33 -8.68 -18.43
CA PHE A 354 -5.01 -7.38 -18.44
C PHE A 354 -4.03 -6.25 -18.76
N ARG A 355 -2.91 -6.15 -18.03
CA ARG A 355 -1.88 -5.11 -18.25
C ARG A 355 -1.30 -5.18 -19.65
N ARG A 356 -0.98 -6.37 -20.16
CA ARG A 356 -0.51 -6.52 -21.55
C ARG A 356 -1.48 -5.91 -22.55
N LYS A 357 -2.80 -6.10 -22.37
CA LYS A 357 -3.81 -5.48 -23.24
C LYS A 357 -3.96 -3.99 -22.98
N ALA A 358 -3.97 -3.56 -21.72
CA ALA A 358 -4.15 -2.17 -21.29
C ALA A 358 -3.05 -1.22 -21.81
N PHE A 359 -1.83 -1.72 -22.01
CA PHE A 359 -0.69 -0.93 -22.51
C PHE A 359 -0.37 -1.17 -24.00
N THR A 360 -1.22 -1.87 -24.75
CA THR A 360 -1.00 -2.11 -26.18
C THR A 360 -1.65 -1.01 -27.03
N PHE A 361 -0.83 -0.25 -27.78
CA PHE A 361 -1.29 0.79 -28.71
C PHE A 361 -1.76 0.22 -30.06
N GLY A 362 -2.80 0.82 -30.65
CA GLY A 362 -3.21 0.60 -32.04
C GLY A 362 -3.87 -0.75 -32.36
N LYS A 363 -4.25 -1.53 -31.34
CA LYS A 363 -5.01 -2.77 -31.51
C LYS A 363 -6.31 -2.66 -30.72
N GLY A 364 -7.44 -2.48 -31.41
CA GLY A 364 -8.76 -2.50 -30.78
C GLY A 364 -8.90 -3.73 -29.88
N GLY A 365 -9.33 -3.52 -28.64
CA GLY A 365 -9.33 -4.56 -27.59
C GLY A 365 -8.64 -4.16 -26.28
N CYS A 366 -8.28 -2.89 -26.10
CA CYS A 366 -7.83 -2.38 -24.81
C CYS A 366 -9.02 -2.39 -23.81
N PRO A 367 -8.85 -2.91 -22.59
CA PRO A 367 -9.83 -2.74 -21.54
C PRO A 367 -10.13 -1.26 -21.32
N ARG A 368 -11.41 -0.91 -21.26
CA ARG A 368 -11.89 0.44 -20.94
C ARG A 368 -12.25 0.56 -19.47
N TYR A 369 -11.58 -0.17 -18.61
CA TYR A 369 -11.80 -0.07 -17.18
C TYR A 369 -10.47 -0.16 -16.45
N ARG A 370 -10.48 0.33 -15.23
CA ARG A 370 -9.31 0.45 -14.37
C ARG A 370 -9.30 -0.61 -13.30
N VAL A 371 -8.11 -0.87 -12.76
CA VAL A 371 -7.90 -1.75 -11.62
C VAL A 371 -7.04 -0.96 -10.65
N GLU A 372 -7.61 -0.60 -9.51
CA GLU A 372 -6.95 0.26 -8.51
C GLU A 372 -6.92 -0.45 -7.14
N CYS A 373 -5.79 -0.34 -6.44
CA CYS A 373 -5.57 -1.01 -5.16
C CYS A 373 -5.30 0.00 -4.04
N LEU A 374 -6.26 0.14 -3.12
CA LEU A 374 -6.15 1.01 -1.96
C LEU A 374 -5.77 0.21 -0.70
N SER A 375 -4.97 0.82 0.16
CA SER A 375 -4.32 0.12 1.28
C SER A 375 -4.49 0.85 2.61
N GLY A 376 -4.58 0.12 3.71
CA GLY A 376 -4.45 0.66 5.07
C GLY A 376 -3.03 0.51 5.59
N SER A 377 -2.61 1.39 6.50
CA SER A 377 -1.28 1.35 7.13
C SER A 377 -1.31 1.42 8.65
N ARG A 378 -2.47 1.20 9.29
CA ARG A 378 -2.58 1.23 10.75
C ARG A 378 -2.97 -0.13 11.32
N SER A 379 -2.22 -0.56 12.33
CA SER A 379 -2.50 -1.78 13.07
C SER A 379 -3.56 -1.57 14.17
N LEU A 380 -4.38 -2.58 14.36
CA LEU A 380 -5.31 -2.77 15.48
C LEU A 380 -4.65 -3.42 16.68
N LEU A 381 -3.52 -4.07 16.44
CA LEU A 381 -2.72 -4.73 17.47
C LEU A 381 -1.70 -3.76 18.05
N PRO A 382 -1.30 -3.94 19.31
CA PRO A 382 -0.41 -3.00 19.96
C PRO A 382 0.98 -3.06 19.33
N ALA A 383 1.63 -1.91 19.19
CA ALA A 383 2.95 -1.78 18.55
C ALA A 383 4.05 -2.67 19.17
N ARG A 384 3.88 -3.12 20.42
CA ARG A 384 4.79 -4.11 21.06
C ARG A 384 4.86 -5.44 20.30
N LEU A 385 3.79 -5.83 19.59
CA LEU A 385 3.79 -7.04 18.75
C LEU A 385 4.66 -6.87 17.49
N ALA A 386 4.84 -5.63 17.00
CA ALA A 386 5.54 -5.36 15.74
C ALA A 386 7.03 -5.77 15.76
N ALA A 387 7.59 -6.07 16.93
CA ALA A 387 8.94 -6.59 17.04
C ALA A 387 9.09 -8.06 16.57
N TYR A 388 7.98 -8.81 16.49
CA TYR A 388 8.00 -10.25 16.17
C TYR A 388 6.88 -10.72 15.25
N GLY A 389 5.83 -9.93 15.05
CA GLY A 389 4.89 -10.18 13.97
C GLY A 389 5.34 -9.55 12.65
N PRO A 390 4.61 -9.85 11.57
CA PRO A 390 5.01 -9.48 10.23
C PRO A 390 4.64 -8.03 9.90
N ALA A 391 4.98 -7.56 8.69
CA ALA A 391 4.76 -6.17 8.27
C ALA A 391 3.28 -5.74 8.42
N GLU A 392 2.35 -6.68 8.27
CA GLU A 392 0.91 -6.55 8.46
C GLU A 392 0.55 -5.84 9.77
N ILE A 393 1.29 -6.10 10.86
CA ILE A 393 0.97 -5.59 12.19
C ILE A 393 1.78 -4.36 12.60
N ARG A 394 2.66 -3.86 11.72
CA ARG A 394 3.49 -2.69 11.96
C ARG A 394 2.82 -1.44 11.38
N ASP A 395 2.65 -0.42 12.21
CA ASP A 395 2.18 0.89 11.76
C ASP A 395 3.10 1.46 10.67
N GLY A 396 2.49 1.90 9.57
CA GLY A 396 3.17 2.37 8.36
C GLY A 396 3.43 1.27 7.32
N GLU A 397 3.33 -0.01 7.68
CA GLU A 397 3.64 -1.13 6.78
C GLU A 397 2.44 -2.07 6.50
N GLY A 398 1.37 -2.01 7.29
CA GLY A 398 0.17 -2.83 7.09
C GLY A 398 -1.03 -2.42 7.93
N ASP A 399 -2.15 -3.10 7.72
CA ASP A 399 -3.47 -2.75 8.28
C ASP A 399 -3.98 -3.69 9.39
N THR A 400 -3.07 -4.47 9.99
CA THR A 400 -3.26 -5.64 10.90
C THR A 400 -3.26 -6.98 10.18
N TYR A 401 -3.97 -7.08 9.05
CA TYR A 401 -4.16 -8.36 8.37
C TYR A 401 -3.32 -8.45 7.10
N ILE A 402 -3.03 -7.32 6.47
CA ILE A 402 -2.44 -7.28 5.14
C ILE A 402 -1.39 -6.18 5.12
N SER A 403 -0.18 -6.52 4.66
CA SER A 403 0.89 -5.54 4.45
C SER A 403 0.57 -4.69 3.23
N VAL A 404 0.97 -3.42 3.28
CA VAL A 404 0.84 -2.48 2.15
C VAL A 404 1.51 -3.07 0.91
N ALA A 405 2.63 -3.78 1.04
CA ALA A 405 3.28 -4.42 -0.11
C ALA A 405 2.47 -5.56 -0.74
N SER A 406 1.57 -6.20 0.02
CA SER A 406 0.72 -7.30 -0.46
C SER A 406 -0.56 -6.84 -1.15
N THR A 407 -0.97 -5.59 -0.95
CA THR A 407 -2.15 -5.01 -1.62
C THR A 407 -1.88 -4.60 -3.06
N LEU A 408 -0.61 -4.39 -3.42
CA LEU A 408 -0.22 -3.80 -4.68
C LEU A 408 -0.22 -4.82 -5.83
N LEU A 409 -0.98 -4.53 -6.88
CA LEU A 409 -0.89 -5.24 -8.15
C LEU A 409 0.23 -4.70 -9.04
N THR A 410 0.71 -3.50 -8.74
CA THR A 410 1.80 -2.85 -9.46
C THR A 410 2.75 -2.14 -8.50
N PRO A 411 3.98 -1.78 -8.92
CA PRO A 411 4.88 -1.01 -8.05
C PRO A 411 4.45 0.44 -7.79
N ILE A 412 3.44 0.94 -8.52
CA ILE A 412 2.98 2.33 -8.49
C ILE A 412 1.50 2.28 -8.12
N GLU A 413 1.18 2.51 -6.86
CA GLU A 413 -0.19 2.56 -6.32
C GLU A 413 -0.26 3.68 -5.29
N ASP A 414 -1.47 3.96 -4.82
CA ASP A 414 -1.77 5.07 -3.93
C ASP A 414 -1.06 4.96 -2.58
N ALA A 415 -0.75 6.11 -1.99
CA ALA A 415 -0.25 6.19 -0.63
C ALA A 415 -1.26 5.51 0.33
N PRO A 416 -0.78 4.68 1.27
CA PRO A 416 -1.70 3.93 2.12
C PRO A 416 -2.39 4.87 3.13
N PHE A 417 -3.70 4.72 3.28
CA PHE A 417 -4.49 5.46 4.26
C PHE A 417 -4.06 5.09 5.69
N ALA A 418 -3.94 6.09 6.58
CA ALA A 418 -3.58 5.91 7.98
C ALA A 418 -4.72 5.32 8.84
N VAL A 419 -5.30 4.22 8.38
CA VAL A 419 -6.47 3.53 8.94
C VAL A 419 -6.24 2.02 8.95
N ASP A 420 -6.97 1.34 9.82
CA ASP A 420 -6.94 -0.12 9.92
C ASP A 420 -7.82 -0.81 8.89
N HIS A 421 -7.67 -2.13 8.79
CA HIS A 421 -8.35 -2.96 7.80
C HIS A 421 -9.87 -2.75 7.76
N PHE A 422 -10.53 -2.66 8.91
CA PHE A 422 -11.99 -2.49 8.96
C PHE A 422 -12.40 -1.05 8.65
N ARG A 423 -11.60 -0.06 9.05
CA ARG A 423 -11.89 1.36 8.78
C ARG A 423 -11.76 1.77 7.33
N LEU A 424 -11.10 0.97 6.47
CA LEU A 424 -11.06 1.23 5.02
C LEU A 424 -12.46 1.40 4.41
N ILE A 425 -13.47 0.71 4.94
CA ILE A 425 -14.85 0.81 4.44
C ILE A 425 -15.76 1.73 5.25
N HIS A 426 -15.19 2.59 6.12
CA HIS A 426 -15.94 3.54 6.96
C HIS A 426 -15.38 4.96 6.94
N ARG A 427 -14.49 5.28 6.00
CA ARG A 427 -13.81 6.58 5.95
C ARG A 427 -14.12 7.32 4.66
N ASN A 428 -14.60 8.55 4.83
CA ASN A 428 -14.98 9.43 3.72
C ASN A 428 -13.80 9.70 2.77
N GLU A 429 -12.58 9.84 3.29
CA GLU A 429 -11.37 10.00 2.46
C GLU A 429 -11.15 8.80 1.53
N VAL A 430 -11.30 7.56 2.04
CA VAL A 430 -11.22 6.34 1.21
C VAL A 430 -12.36 6.31 0.20
N PHE A 431 -13.56 6.70 0.60
CA PHE A 431 -14.71 6.74 -0.29
C PHE A 431 -14.58 7.79 -1.40
N ASP A 432 -13.95 8.92 -1.11
CA ASP A 432 -13.67 9.95 -2.11
C ASP A 432 -12.77 9.39 -3.21
N ASP A 433 -11.76 8.59 -2.86
CA ASP A 433 -10.87 7.99 -3.85
C ASP A 433 -11.56 6.86 -4.62
N VAL A 434 -12.29 5.97 -3.92
CA VAL A 434 -13.10 4.92 -4.57
C VAL A 434 -14.07 5.52 -5.61
N LEU A 435 -14.82 6.55 -5.22
CA LEU A 435 -15.78 7.19 -6.12
C LEU A 435 -15.10 8.09 -7.15
N GLY A 436 -13.94 8.66 -6.82
CA GLY A 436 -13.10 9.45 -7.71
C GLY A 436 -12.62 8.62 -8.90
N TYR A 437 -12.01 7.45 -8.63
CA TYR A 437 -11.58 6.52 -9.68
C TYR A 437 -12.73 6.00 -10.53
N ILE A 438 -13.86 5.64 -9.92
CA ILE A 438 -15.07 5.29 -10.68
C ILE A 438 -15.55 6.50 -11.52
N GLY A 439 -15.41 7.72 -10.99
CA GLY A 439 -15.80 8.98 -11.62
C GLY A 439 -14.92 9.39 -12.81
N LEU A 440 -13.65 8.94 -12.87
CA LEU A 440 -12.77 9.12 -14.04
C LEU A 440 -13.35 8.47 -15.30
N GLY A 441 -14.16 7.43 -15.11
CA GLY A 441 -14.79 6.70 -16.19
C GLY A 441 -13.87 5.67 -16.85
N GLY A 442 -14.48 4.90 -17.74
CA GLY A 442 -13.83 3.83 -18.46
C GLY A 442 -12.99 4.33 -19.64
N ILE A 443 -11.75 4.72 -19.37
CA ILE A 443 -10.82 5.25 -20.38
C ILE A 443 -9.61 4.32 -20.50
N ALA A 444 -9.28 3.97 -21.74
CA ALA A 444 -8.04 3.28 -22.07
C ALA A 444 -6.96 4.32 -22.43
N TRP A 445 -5.84 4.31 -21.71
CA TRP A 445 -4.69 5.17 -22.04
C TRP A 445 -4.30 5.10 -23.53
N PRO A 446 -4.16 3.92 -24.17
CA PRO A 446 -3.89 3.84 -25.60
C PRO A 446 -4.87 4.60 -26.49
N GLU A 447 -6.18 4.61 -26.16
CA GLU A 447 -7.20 5.33 -26.92
C GLU A 447 -7.05 6.85 -26.77
N LEU A 448 -6.68 7.35 -25.58
CA LEU A 448 -6.39 8.78 -25.38
C LEU A 448 -5.28 9.25 -26.34
N PHE A 449 -4.21 8.45 -26.42
CA PHE A 449 -3.04 8.73 -27.25
C PHE A 449 -3.31 8.69 -28.75
N GLU A 450 -4.36 8.01 -29.24
CA GLU A 450 -4.72 8.05 -30.67
C GLU A 450 -5.00 9.48 -31.16
N SER A 451 -5.46 10.35 -30.26
CA SER A 451 -5.79 11.75 -30.56
C SER A 451 -4.71 12.76 -30.13
N ILE A 452 -3.53 12.31 -29.66
CA ILE A 452 -2.47 13.17 -29.10
C ILE A 452 -1.97 14.24 -30.08
N GLY A 453 -2.10 14.03 -31.40
CA GLY A 453 -1.79 15.04 -32.42
C GLY A 453 -2.63 16.32 -32.31
N THR A 454 -3.83 16.24 -31.74
CA THR A 454 -4.76 17.36 -31.62
C THR A 454 -4.64 18.09 -30.28
N HIS A 455 -4.95 19.39 -30.26
CA HIS A 455 -5.00 20.15 -29.00
C HIS A 455 -6.05 19.57 -28.02
N GLU A 456 -7.25 19.22 -28.50
CA GLU A 456 -8.29 18.58 -27.69
C GLU A 456 -7.88 17.20 -27.17
N GLY A 457 -7.10 16.43 -27.92
CA GLY A 457 -6.55 15.15 -27.46
C GLY A 457 -5.54 15.32 -26.35
N ARG A 458 -4.61 16.27 -26.48
CA ARG A 458 -3.64 16.59 -25.41
C ARG A 458 -4.32 17.15 -24.16
N LEU A 459 -5.32 18.02 -24.31
CA LEU A 459 -6.15 18.50 -23.20
C LEU A 459 -6.77 17.34 -22.43
N ARG A 460 -7.40 16.38 -23.14
CA ARG A 460 -7.98 15.20 -22.51
C ARG A 460 -6.96 14.33 -21.78
N ILE A 461 -5.76 14.15 -22.34
CA ILE A 461 -4.67 13.42 -21.68
C ILE A 461 -4.28 14.10 -20.36
N VAL A 462 -4.04 15.41 -20.36
CA VAL A 462 -3.61 16.12 -19.15
C VAL A 462 -4.74 16.27 -18.13
N ASP A 463 -6.00 16.34 -18.56
CA ASP A 463 -7.17 16.35 -17.67
C ASP A 463 -7.37 15.01 -16.96
N VAL A 464 -7.10 13.88 -17.64
CA VAL A 464 -7.16 12.55 -17.03
C VAL A 464 -5.98 12.37 -16.08
N TRP A 465 -4.76 12.70 -16.52
CA TRP A 465 -3.57 12.64 -15.68
C TRP A 465 -3.69 13.49 -14.41
N GLU A 466 -4.15 14.74 -14.51
CA GLU A 466 -4.32 15.63 -13.34
C GLU A 466 -5.23 15.01 -12.29
N LYS A 467 -6.36 14.42 -12.70
CA LYS A 467 -7.30 13.81 -11.77
C LYS A 467 -6.75 12.53 -11.17
N GLU A 468 -6.05 11.70 -11.96
CA GLU A 468 -5.32 10.53 -11.43
C GLU A 468 -4.28 10.97 -10.41
N PHE A 469 -3.42 11.94 -10.76
CA PHE A 469 -2.42 12.47 -9.85
C PHE A 469 -3.01 12.93 -8.51
N LEU A 470 -4.14 13.65 -8.54
CA LEU A 470 -4.81 14.11 -7.33
C LEU A 470 -5.42 12.97 -6.49
N LEU A 471 -5.85 11.87 -7.12
CA LEU A 471 -6.32 10.68 -6.41
C LEU A 471 -5.14 9.92 -5.80
N ASN A 472 -4.05 9.74 -6.54
CA ASN A 472 -2.90 8.98 -6.07
C ASN A 472 -2.13 9.69 -4.94
N GLN A 473 -1.99 11.01 -5.07
CA GLN A 473 -1.12 11.83 -4.21
C GLN A 473 -1.90 12.69 -3.21
N GLY A 474 -3.23 12.82 -3.38
CA GLY A 474 -4.13 13.44 -2.41
C GLY A 474 -3.91 14.94 -2.15
N ASP A 475 -3.06 15.63 -2.91
CA ASP A 475 -2.66 17.01 -2.58
C ASP A 475 -2.48 17.91 -3.81
N GLU A 476 -3.32 18.95 -3.89
CA GLU A 476 -3.22 20.04 -4.87
C GLU A 476 -1.87 20.78 -4.78
N ARG A 477 -1.21 20.77 -3.61
CA ARG A 477 0.07 21.45 -3.44
C ARG A 477 1.22 20.66 -4.06
N SER A 478 1.26 19.34 -3.88
CA SER A 478 2.15 18.45 -4.63
C SER A 478 2.01 18.65 -6.14
N LEU A 479 0.77 18.80 -6.63
CA LEU A 479 0.52 19.13 -8.03
C LEU A 479 1.14 20.49 -8.40
N ALA A 480 0.89 21.53 -7.62
CA ALA A 480 1.43 22.86 -7.88
C ALA A 480 2.98 22.87 -7.96
N VAL A 481 3.63 22.17 -7.03
CA VAL A 481 5.09 22.01 -7.01
C VAL A 481 5.60 21.29 -8.26
N LEU A 482 4.93 20.21 -8.67
CA LEU A 482 5.30 19.46 -9.87
C LEU A 482 5.13 20.31 -11.15
N LEU A 483 4.07 21.14 -11.21
CA LEU A 483 3.84 22.06 -12.32
C LEU A 483 4.88 23.19 -12.37
N ASP A 484 5.34 23.68 -11.21
CA ASP A 484 6.43 24.66 -11.13
C ASP A 484 7.75 24.09 -11.66
N LEU A 485 8.07 22.85 -11.27
CA LEU A 485 9.20 22.14 -11.82
C LEU A 485 9.11 22.00 -13.35
N ALA A 486 7.93 21.64 -13.87
CA ALA A 486 7.69 21.53 -15.31
C ALA A 486 7.91 22.86 -16.05
N ARG A 487 7.44 23.98 -15.47
CA ARG A 487 7.70 25.33 -16.00
C ARG A 487 9.19 25.63 -16.03
N ASN A 488 9.92 25.27 -14.98
CA ASN A 488 11.36 25.50 -14.89
C ASN A 488 12.12 24.71 -15.97
N PHE A 489 11.82 23.42 -16.16
CA PHE A 489 12.38 22.61 -17.25
C PHE A 489 12.18 23.26 -18.63
N LEU A 490 10.96 23.68 -18.97
CA LEU A 490 10.68 24.29 -20.27
C LEU A 490 11.39 25.64 -20.43
N ARG A 491 11.47 26.43 -19.36
CA ARG A 491 12.14 27.74 -19.38
C ARG A 491 13.66 27.64 -19.51
N SER A 492 14.26 26.52 -19.10
CA SER A 492 15.71 26.28 -19.29
C SER A 492 16.12 26.05 -20.74
N THR A 493 15.18 25.72 -21.63
CA THR A 493 15.50 25.38 -23.03
C THR A 493 15.45 26.59 -23.96
N GLU A 494 16.23 26.57 -25.04
CA GLU A 494 16.11 27.54 -26.13
C GLU A 494 14.82 27.39 -26.96
N ARG A 495 14.50 28.40 -27.77
CA ARG A 495 13.31 28.41 -28.65
C ARG A 495 13.35 27.24 -29.64
N ASP A 496 12.19 26.61 -29.87
CA ASP A 496 12.01 25.50 -30.82
C ASP A 496 12.84 24.23 -30.51
N ALA A 497 13.29 24.09 -29.25
CA ALA A 497 14.08 22.96 -28.79
C ALA A 497 13.32 21.62 -28.82
N ILE A 498 14.09 20.53 -28.85
CA ILE A 498 13.62 19.17 -28.55
C ILE A 498 14.13 18.79 -27.16
N LEU A 499 13.21 18.54 -26.23
CA LEU A 499 13.51 18.15 -24.85
C LEU A 499 13.20 16.68 -24.63
N PHE A 500 14.23 15.86 -24.45
CA PHE A 500 14.11 14.44 -24.11
C PHE A 500 13.81 14.28 -22.61
N THR A 501 12.79 13.48 -22.29
CA THR A 501 12.30 13.26 -20.92
C THR A 501 12.06 11.79 -20.63
N ASN A 502 11.85 11.45 -19.35
CA ASN A 502 11.49 10.10 -18.92
C ASN A 502 10.20 10.08 -18.10
N GLY A 503 9.49 8.96 -18.15
CA GLY A 503 8.39 8.71 -17.23
C GLY A 503 7.20 9.66 -17.36
N ASP A 504 6.23 9.41 -16.53
CA ASP A 504 4.98 10.17 -16.37
C ASP A 504 5.20 11.49 -15.62
N ASN A 505 5.97 11.46 -14.52
CA ASN A 505 6.23 12.62 -13.66
C ASN A 505 7.09 13.73 -14.29
N ASP A 506 7.75 13.50 -15.43
CA ASP A 506 8.29 14.60 -16.24
C ASP A 506 7.26 15.04 -17.30
N THR A 507 6.69 14.09 -18.03
CA THR A 507 6.11 14.38 -19.36
C THR A 507 4.72 14.96 -19.28
N TYR A 508 3.85 14.43 -18.42
CA TYR A 508 2.49 14.93 -18.31
C TYR A 508 2.43 16.31 -17.65
N PRO A 509 3.22 16.64 -16.61
CA PRO A 509 3.35 18.00 -16.11
C PRO A 509 3.81 18.99 -17.19
N LEU A 510 4.79 18.62 -18.02
CA LEU A 510 5.25 19.47 -19.13
C LEU A 510 4.13 19.72 -20.14
N TRP A 511 3.39 18.69 -20.53
CA TRP A 511 2.23 18.87 -21.42
C TRP A 511 1.11 19.66 -20.77
N TYR A 512 0.88 19.48 -19.46
CA TYR A 512 -0.11 20.25 -18.71
C TYR A 512 0.16 21.74 -18.87
N VAL A 513 1.36 22.20 -18.53
CA VAL A 513 1.71 23.62 -18.60
C VAL A 513 1.82 24.13 -20.05
N GLN A 514 2.18 23.28 -21.01
CA GLN A 514 2.15 23.64 -22.44
C GLN A 514 0.72 23.88 -22.95
N VAL A 515 -0.23 23.07 -22.51
CA VAL A 515 -1.58 23.02 -23.08
C VAL A 515 -2.56 23.91 -22.31
N LYS A 516 -2.50 23.93 -20.98
CA LYS A 516 -3.36 24.76 -20.12
C LYS A 516 -2.80 26.15 -19.87
N ASP A 517 -1.49 26.26 -19.63
CA ASP A 517 -0.84 27.53 -19.28
C ASP A 517 -0.17 28.22 -20.49
N SER A 518 -0.15 27.56 -21.65
CA SER A 518 0.53 28.05 -22.87
C SER A 518 2.02 28.35 -22.68
N ILE A 519 2.70 27.64 -21.78
CA ILE A 519 4.14 27.80 -21.52
C ILE A 519 4.93 27.00 -22.54
N ARG A 520 5.76 27.68 -23.33
CA ARG A 520 6.70 27.04 -24.30
C ARG A 520 6.06 25.95 -25.16
N PRO A 521 4.91 26.21 -25.84
CA PRO A 521 4.29 25.22 -26.72
C PRO A 521 5.14 24.92 -27.97
N ASP A 522 6.20 25.70 -28.20
CA ASP A 522 7.21 25.49 -29.25
C ASP A 522 8.19 24.35 -28.96
N VAL A 523 8.35 23.94 -27.70
CA VAL A 523 9.29 22.88 -27.32
C VAL A 523 8.67 21.50 -27.58
N ALA A 524 9.37 20.67 -28.35
CA ALA A 524 8.96 19.29 -28.58
C ALA A 524 9.40 18.40 -27.41
N VAL A 525 8.47 17.98 -26.56
CA VAL A 525 8.72 17.06 -25.44
C VAL A 525 8.74 15.62 -25.95
N ALA A 526 9.94 15.03 -26.01
CA ALA A 526 10.21 13.70 -26.55
C ALA A 526 10.44 12.68 -25.43
N ASN A 527 9.36 12.10 -24.91
CA ASN A 527 9.43 11.07 -23.87
C ASN A 527 10.00 9.75 -24.42
N LEU A 528 11.08 9.26 -23.81
CA LEU A 528 11.79 8.08 -24.29
C LEU A 528 10.99 6.77 -24.14
N SER A 529 10.11 6.66 -23.15
CA SER A 529 9.22 5.49 -23.00
C SER A 529 8.18 5.45 -24.11
N LEU A 530 7.53 6.58 -24.41
CA LEU A 530 6.51 6.72 -25.44
C LEU A 530 7.09 6.65 -26.85
N LEU A 531 8.36 7.02 -27.06
CA LEU A 531 9.09 6.84 -28.32
C LEU A 531 9.23 5.36 -28.75
N ASN A 532 8.83 4.40 -27.91
CA ASN A 532 8.69 3.01 -28.34
C ASN A 532 7.38 2.72 -29.10
N THR A 533 6.50 3.72 -29.26
CA THR A 533 5.18 3.58 -29.90
C THR A 533 5.12 4.38 -31.19
N SER A 534 4.55 3.79 -32.26
CA SER A 534 4.45 4.47 -33.56
C SER A 534 3.55 5.72 -33.51
N VAL A 535 2.49 5.69 -32.68
CA VAL A 535 1.57 6.82 -32.47
C VAL A 535 2.34 8.04 -31.96
N PHE A 536 3.21 7.86 -30.97
CA PHE A 536 3.97 8.96 -30.40
C PHE A 536 5.06 9.49 -31.35
N ILE A 537 5.74 8.61 -32.08
CA ILE A 537 6.74 9.00 -33.09
C ILE A 537 6.08 9.86 -34.18
N LYS A 538 4.90 9.43 -34.68
CA LYS A 538 4.11 10.17 -35.67
C LYS A 538 3.63 11.52 -35.15
N TYR A 539 3.29 11.60 -33.86
CA TYR A 539 2.94 12.87 -33.21
C TYR A 539 4.11 13.86 -33.23
N LEU A 540 5.32 13.44 -32.83
CA LEU A 540 6.49 14.31 -32.87
C LEU A 540 6.83 14.76 -34.28
N LYS A 541 6.71 13.86 -35.27
CA LYS A 541 6.89 14.17 -36.70
C LYS A 541 5.86 15.18 -37.23
N GLY A 542 4.64 15.16 -36.71
CA GLY A 542 3.52 15.97 -37.20
C GLY A 542 3.46 17.39 -36.62
N ASP A 543 2.38 18.12 -36.94
CA ASP A 543 2.11 19.44 -36.36
C ASP A 543 1.73 19.34 -34.86
N PRO A 544 2.17 20.29 -34.01
CA PRO A 544 2.93 21.50 -34.36
C PRO A 544 4.46 21.28 -34.37
N HIS A 545 4.95 20.14 -33.88
CA HIS A 545 6.36 19.98 -33.50
C HIS A 545 7.30 19.80 -34.67
N ARG A 546 6.87 19.11 -35.73
CA ARG A 546 7.66 18.85 -36.94
C ARG A 546 9.09 18.41 -36.62
N ALA A 547 9.24 17.51 -35.65
CA ALA A 547 10.55 16.96 -35.29
C ALA A 547 11.20 16.36 -36.54
N PRO A 548 12.54 16.42 -36.68
CA PRO A 548 13.27 16.00 -37.88
C PRO A 548 13.27 14.47 -38.02
N ILE A 549 12.11 13.90 -38.33
CA ILE A 549 11.87 12.47 -38.51
C ILE A 549 11.51 12.24 -39.97
N THR A 550 12.52 11.86 -40.75
CA THR A 550 12.41 11.61 -42.20
C THR A 550 11.81 10.24 -42.54
N LEU A 551 11.69 9.33 -41.56
CA LEU A 551 11.04 8.02 -41.73
C LEU A 551 9.59 8.17 -42.20
N SER A 552 9.20 7.38 -43.20
CA SER A 552 7.80 7.24 -43.62
C SER A 552 6.96 6.57 -42.52
N ASP A 553 5.65 6.77 -42.56
CA ASP A 553 4.74 6.19 -41.57
C ASP A 553 4.78 4.65 -41.56
N ALA A 554 5.00 4.04 -42.72
CA ALA A 554 5.19 2.60 -42.86
C ALA A 554 6.50 2.12 -42.22
N GLU A 555 7.59 2.90 -42.35
CA GLU A 555 8.85 2.60 -41.68
C GLU A 555 8.70 2.71 -40.16
N ILE A 556 8.05 3.77 -39.67
CA ILE A 556 7.75 3.95 -38.24
C ILE A 556 6.94 2.77 -37.69
N ASP A 557 5.88 2.34 -38.38
CA ASP A 557 5.07 1.19 -37.95
C ASP A 557 5.83 -0.15 -38.01
N SER A 558 6.92 -0.21 -38.77
CA SER A 558 7.77 -1.39 -38.91
C SER A 558 8.91 -1.46 -37.88
N LEU A 559 9.20 -0.38 -37.15
CA LEU A 559 10.28 -0.34 -36.15
C LEU A 559 10.08 -1.40 -35.06
N ARG A 560 11.14 -2.15 -34.75
CA ARG A 560 11.15 -3.17 -33.69
C ARG A 560 12.40 -3.02 -32.84
N ALA A 561 12.28 -3.47 -31.58
CA ALA A 561 13.44 -3.60 -30.71
C ALA A 561 14.39 -4.68 -31.27
N VAL A 562 15.69 -4.39 -31.25
CA VAL A 562 16.76 -5.30 -31.67
C VAL A 562 17.16 -6.16 -30.49
N LYS A 563 17.15 -7.48 -30.70
CA LYS A 563 17.59 -8.47 -29.71
C LYS A 563 18.74 -9.32 -30.28
N GLU A 564 19.77 -9.52 -29.49
CA GLU A 564 20.89 -10.43 -29.78
C GLU A 564 20.93 -11.49 -28.68
N ASP A 565 21.00 -12.77 -29.06
CA ASP A 565 20.94 -13.92 -28.13
C ASP A 565 19.79 -13.85 -27.12
N GLY A 566 18.64 -13.32 -27.56
CA GLY A 566 17.44 -13.15 -26.74
C GLY A 566 17.47 -11.96 -25.77
N ARG A 567 18.60 -11.24 -25.66
CA ARG A 567 18.76 -10.04 -24.84
C ARG A 567 18.42 -8.79 -25.64
N LEU A 568 17.75 -7.84 -25.01
CA LEU A 568 17.46 -6.54 -25.61
C LEU A 568 18.75 -5.74 -25.75
N VAL A 569 19.13 -5.41 -26.98
CA VAL A 569 20.34 -4.62 -27.29
C VAL A 569 19.99 -3.19 -27.67
N ARG A 570 18.88 -2.99 -28.38
CA ARG A 570 18.44 -1.65 -28.79
C ARG A 570 16.91 -1.55 -28.77
N ARG A 571 16.38 -0.57 -28.07
CA ARG A 571 14.94 -0.25 -28.06
C ARG A 571 14.53 0.45 -29.36
N VAL A 572 13.23 0.60 -29.57
CA VAL A 572 12.73 1.46 -30.66
C VAL A 572 13.07 2.91 -30.34
N SER A 573 12.93 3.33 -29.08
CA SER A 573 13.31 4.67 -28.62
C SER A 573 14.76 5.03 -28.96
N ASP A 574 15.70 4.11 -28.72
CA ASP A 574 17.13 4.36 -28.97
C ASP A 574 17.41 4.60 -30.47
N GLN A 575 16.71 3.88 -31.35
CA GLN A 575 16.80 4.06 -32.80
C GLN A 575 16.24 5.41 -33.23
N VAL A 576 15.10 5.82 -32.66
CA VAL A 576 14.45 7.09 -33.00
C VAL A 576 15.24 8.29 -32.46
N VAL A 577 15.84 8.20 -31.28
CA VAL A 577 16.72 9.25 -30.74
C VAL A 577 17.95 9.43 -31.64
N GLY A 578 18.61 8.33 -32.05
CA GLY A 578 19.72 8.40 -33.00
C GLY A 578 19.31 9.06 -34.32
N HIS A 579 18.17 8.64 -34.89
CA HIS A 579 17.61 9.24 -36.11
C HIS A 579 17.34 10.75 -35.94
N LEU A 580 16.74 11.15 -34.82
CA LEU A 580 16.47 12.56 -34.52
C LEU A 580 17.75 13.38 -34.46
N ILE A 581 18.79 12.89 -33.78
CA ILE A 581 20.07 13.62 -33.67
C ILE A 581 20.73 13.76 -35.05
N GLU A 582 20.78 12.67 -35.82
CA GLU A 582 21.40 12.63 -37.15
C GLU A 582 20.70 13.57 -38.14
N GLU A 583 19.37 13.48 -38.26
CA GLU A 583 18.59 14.26 -39.21
C GLU A 583 18.35 15.71 -38.76
N ASN A 584 18.44 16.00 -37.46
CA ASN A 584 18.35 17.37 -36.96
C ASN A 584 19.48 18.25 -37.50
N GLY A 585 20.65 17.68 -37.81
CA GLY A 585 21.80 18.44 -38.32
C GLY A 585 22.25 19.57 -37.39
N TRP A 586 21.87 19.50 -36.10
CA TRP A 586 22.06 20.55 -35.09
C TRP A 586 21.34 21.87 -35.40
N GLU A 587 20.30 21.85 -36.24
CA GLU A 587 19.50 23.05 -36.57
C GLU A 587 18.56 23.45 -35.41
N ARG A 588 17.95 22.47 -34.75
CA ARG A 588 17.16 22.72 -33.53
C ARG A 588 17.98 22.39 -32.27
N PRO A 589 17.89 23.20 -31.21
CA PRO A 589 18.54 22.90 -29.94
C PRO A 589 18.06 21.57 -29.36
N LEU A 590 19.00 20.74 -28.90
CA LEU A 590 18.71 19.41 -28.33
C LEU A 590 19.02 19.41 -26.85
N TYR A 591 18.04 19.03 -26.03
CA TYR A 591 18.15 19.01 -24.58
C TYR A 591 17.66 17.69 -24.01
N TYR A 592 18.23 17.25 -22.89
CA TYR A 592 17.60 16.22 -22.06
C TYR A 592 17.49 16.66 -20.60
N ALA A 593 16.42 16.23 -19.93
CA ALA A 593 16.15 16.55 -18.54
C ALA A 593 17.15 15.86 -17.58
N VAL A 594 17.52 16.54 -16.48
CA VAL A 594 18.41 15.97 -15.44
C VAL A 594 17.84 14.70 -14.77
N THR A 595 16.54 14.48 -14.88
CA THR A 595 15.79 13.30 -14.39
C THR A 595 15.96 12.06 -15.27
N LEU A 596 16.68 12.14 -16.40
CA LEU A 596 16.94 10.95 -17.21
C LEU A 596 17.72 9.92 -16.41
N ASN A 597 17.28 8.65 -16.43
CA ASN A 597 18.04 7.58 -15.80
C ASN A 597 19.39 7.37 -16.53
N PRO A 598 20.42 6.84 -15.86
CA PRO A 598 21.75 6.69 -16.45
C PRO A 598 21.79 5.91 -17.76
N THR A 599 20.92 4.90 -17.92
CA THR A 599 20.82 4.12 -19.16
C THR A 599 20.33 4.96 -20.35
N ASN A 600 19.42 5.89 -20.11
CA ASN A 600 18.91 6.79 -21.14
C ASN A 600 19.84 7.98 -21.38
N MET A 601 20.53 8.47 -20.35
CA MET A 601 21.58 9.50 -20.50
C MET A 601 22.71 9.00 -21.43
N ALA A 602 23.06 7.71 -21.36
CA ALA A 602 24.11 7.12 -22.17
C ALA A 602 23.88 7.22 -23.68
N LEU A 603 22.65 7.48 -24.14
CA LEU A 603 22.35 7.75 -25.55
C LEU A 603 23.04 9.02 -26.05
N PHE A 604 23.38 9.94 -25.15
CA PHE A 604 24.02 11.23 -25.44
C PHE A 604 25.52 11.24 -25.07
N ASP A 605 26.08 10.12 -24.59
CA ASP A 605 27.50 9.97 -24.26
C ASP A 605 28.45 10.30 -25.42
N PRO A 606 28.14 10.00 -26.69
CA PRO A 606 28.99 10.37 -27.83
C PRO A 606 29.10 11.88 -28.12
N HIS A 607 28.34 12.72 -27.42
CA HIS A 607 28.22 14.15 -27.69
C HIS A 607 28.83 15.00 -26.58
N ARG A 608 28.90 16.31 -26.76
CA ARG A 608 29.19 17.23 -25.65
C ARG A 608 27.90 17.60 -24.95
N ARG A 609 27.93 17.72 -23.63
CA ARG A 609 26.75 17.98 -22.80
C ARG A 609 27.05 19.14 -21.85
N ILE A 610 26.23 20.19 -21.88
CA ILE A 610 26.39 21.35 -21.00
C ILE A 610 25.18 21.45 -20.08
N LEU A 611 25.38 21.42 -18.77
CA LEU A 611 24.32 21.65 -17.80
C LEU A 611 23.93 23.14 -17.83
N GLU A 612 22.70 23.42 -18.25
CA GLU A 612 22.13 24.77 -18.40
C GLU A 612 20.91 24.93 -17.46
N GLY A 613 21.03 24.44 -16.24
CA GLY A 613 19.95 24.40 -15.26
C GLY A 613 19.40 23.01 -15.04
N LEU A 614 18.09 22.80 -15.21
CA LEU A 614 17.47 21.48 -15.05
C LEU A 614 17.58 20.61 -16.32
N VAL A 615 18.36 21.06 -17.30
CA VAL A 615 18.53 20.37 -18.59
C VAL A 615 20.00 20.34 -18.97
N TYR A 616 20.39 19.31 -19.70
CA TYR A 616 21.66 19.26 -20.41
C TYR A 616 21.45 19.59 -21.88
N HIS A 617 22.16 20.59 -22.37
CA HIS A 617 22.26 20.93 -23.79
C HIS A 617 23.22 19.97 -24.48
N VAL A 618 22.75 19.29 -25.52
CA VAL A 618 23.53 18.35 -26.33
C VAL A 618 24.10 19.07 -27.55
N LEU A 619 25.42 19.03 -27.68
CA LEU A 619 26.18 19.67 -28.76
C LEU A 619 27.01 18.64 -29.53
N PRO A 620 27.33 18.89 -30.82
CA PRO A 620 28.21 18.01 -31.57
C PRO A 620 29.60 17.97 -30.91
N ALA A 621 30.20 16.77 -30.85
CA ALA A 621 31.63 16.65 -30.63
C ALA A 621 32.36 17.01 -31.93
N GLY A 622 33.26 18.00 -31.88
CA GLY A 622 34.07 18.38 -33.05
C GLY A 622 35.02 17.24 -33.49
N PRO A 623 35.56 17.28 -34.73
CA PRO A 623 36.53 16.29 -35.17
C PRO A 623 37.77 16.25 -34.26
N GLY A 624 37.92 15.16 -33.51
CA GLY A 624 39.01 14.97 -32.55
C GLY A 624 38.79 15.60 -31.16
N GLU A 625 37.60 16.15 -30.89
CA GLU A 625 37.18 16.50 -29.54
C GLU A 625 36.64 15.26 -28.82
N GLU A 626 37.10 15.03 -27.60
CA GLU A 626 36.53 13.99 -26.73
C GLU A 626 35.14 14.43 -26.23
N PRO A 627 34.17 13.51 -26.14
CA PRO A 627 32.91 13.78 -25.48
C PRO A 627 33.13 14.26 -24.04
N SER A 628 32.39 15.27 -23.63
CA SER A 628 32.57 15.90 -22.32
C SER A 628 31.25 16.36 -21.72
N THR A 629 31.24 16.46 -20.40
CA THR A 629 30.16 17.08 -19.64
C THR A 629 30.74 18.31 -18.94
N ALA A 630 30.06 19.45 -19.04
CA ALA A 630 30.45 20.71 -18.40
C ALA A 630 29.23 21.39 -17.78
N VAL A 631 29.46 22.38 -16.92
CA VAL A 631 28.41 23.22 -16.32
C VAL A 631 28.54 24.64 -16.85
N ASP A 632 27.47 25.20 -17.41
CA ASP A 632 27.42 26.64 -17.70
C ASP A 632 26.95 27.38 -16.44
N VAL A 633 27.91 27.83 -15.63
CA VAL A 633 27.68 28.48 -14.35
C VAL A 633 26.79 29.73 -14.49
N ASP A 634 27.00 30.53 -15.53
CA ASP A 634 26.27 31.80 -15.70
C ASP A 634 24.80 31.55 -16.09
N ILE A 635 24.54 30.59 -16.98
CA ILE A 635 23.17 30.19 -17.31
C ILE A 635 22.50 29.52 -16.10
N CYS A 636 23.20 28.62 -15.41
CA CYS A 636 22.67 27.94 -14.24
C CYS A 636 22.27 28.93 -13.12
N LEU A 637 23.12 29.91 -12.81
CA LEU A 637 22.82 30.92 -11.79
C LEU A 637 21.64 31.79 -12.18
N ARG A 638 21.62 32.30 -13.42
CA ARG A 638 20.48 33.07 -13.93
C ARG A 638 19.18 32.28 -13.82
N ASN A 639 19.22 31.00 -14.18
CA ASN A 639 18.05 30.14 -14.12
C ASN A 639 17.58 29.94 -12.67
N LEU A 640 18.51 29.60 -11.77
CA LEU A 640 18.23 29.37 -10.35
C LEU A 640 17.74 30.63 -9.62
N GLU A 641 18.28 31.80 -9.91
CA GLU A 641 18.06 33.03 -9.13
C GLU A 641 17.01 33.97 -9.74
N GLU A 642 16.82 33.95 -11.07
CA GLU A 642 15.96 34.90 -11.77
C GLU A 642 14.78 34.24 -12.50
N LEU A 643 14.95 33.02 -13.03
CA LEU A 643 13.98 32.41 -13.94
C LEU A 643 13.03 31.41 -13.26
N TYR A 644 13.56 30.65 -12.30
CA TYR A 644 12.86 29.54 -11.65
C TYR A 644 11.85 30.02 -10.62
N SER A 645 10.69 29.36 -10.64
CA SER A 645 9.70 29.44 -9.57
C SER A 645 9.92 28.31 -8.57
N TYR A 646 9.64 28.59 -7.30
CA TYR A 646 9.74 27.65 -6.18
C TYR A 646 8.47 27.70 -5.32
N GLU A 647 7.33 28.08 -5.90
CA GLU A 647 6.09 28.24 -5.15
C GLU A 647 5.66 26.89 -4.54
N GLY A 648 5.28 26.92 -3.27
CA GLY A 648 4.82 25.73 -2.55
C GLY A 648 5.93 24.79 -2.04
N LEU A 649 7.20 25.00 -2.40
CA LEU A 649 8.32 24.17 -1.90
C LEU A 649 8.72 24.47 -0.46
N PHE A 650 8.70 25.75 -0.10
CA PHE A 650 9.11 26.24 1.21
C PHE A 650 7.89 26.67 2.03
N ASP A 651 7.97 26.49 3.35
CA ASP A 651 6.98 27.00 4.29
C ASP A 651 7.16 28.50 4.57
N ASP A 652 6.30 29.08 5.41
CA ASP A 652 6.37 30.49 5.83
C ASP A 652 7.67 30.82 6.59
N HIS A 653 8.45 29.82 6.99
CA HIS A 653 9.76 29.95 7.64
C HIS A 653 10.92 29.70 6.68
N ASN A 654 10.66 29.63 5.37
CA ASN A 654 11.64 29.36 4.32
C ASN A 654 12.38 28.02 4.50
N SER A 655 11.72 27.06 5.16
CA SER A 655 12.21 25.69 5.32
C SER A 655 11.52 24.79 4.29
N LEU A 656 12.27 23.81 3.74
CA LEU A 656 11.66 22.82 2.87
C LEU A 656 10.55 22.10 3.62
N ARG A 657 9.38 22.09 3.02
CA ARG A 657 8.18 21.56 3.64
C ARG A 657 8.32 20.08 4.01
N SER A 658 7.95 19.77 5.24
CA SER A 658 7.98 18.41 5.77
C SER A 658 6.77 17.56 5.39
N ASP A 659 5.77 18.12 4.72
CA ASP A 659 4.56 17.43 4.26
C ASP A 659 4.58 17.05 2.78
N LEU A 660 5.67 17.34 2.05
CA LEU A 660 5.83 16.91 0.65
C LEU A 660 5.96 15.38 0.55
N ASP A 661 5.31 14.83 -0.47
CA ASP A 661 5.39 13.42 -0.86
C ASP A 661 6.86 12.96 -1.08
N PRO A 662 7.25 11.75 -0.63
CA PRO A 662 8.62 11.24 -0.78
C PRO A 662 9.14 11.17 -2.22
N ASP A 663 8.32 10.77 -3.19
CA ASP A 663 8.73 10.71 -4.60
C ASP A 663 8.94 12.12 -5.14
N LEU A 664 8.07 13.05 -4.77
CA LEU A 664 8.25 14.46 -5.14
C LEU A 664 9.53 15.05 -4.52
N ARG A 665 9.87 14.72 -3.27
CA ARG A 665 11.15 15.15 -2.66
C ARG A 665 12.36 14.65 -3.44
N MET A 666 12.31 13.41 -3.91
CA MET A 666 13.38 12.85 -4.73
C MET A 666 13.52 13.64 -6.03
N ILE A 667 12.41 14.04 -6.67
CA ILE A 667 12.44 14.87 -7.87
C ILE A 667 12.97 16.29 -7.56
N ILE A 668 12.54 16.91 -6.46
CA ILE A 668 12.99 18.26 -6.04
C ILE A 668 14.48 18.29 -5.72
N SER A 669 15.07 17.16 -5.30
CA SER A 669 16.50 17.05 -5.04
C SER A 669 17.38 17.40 -6.26
N ASN A 670 16.82 17.41 -7.47
CA ASN A 670 17.50 17.89 -8.68
C ASN A 670 17.87 19.38 -8.61
N TYR A 671 17.09 20.23 -7.91
CA TYR A 671 17.52 21.61 -7.66
C TYR A 671 18.75 21.64 -6.75
N ALA A 672 18.79 20.77 -5.73
CA ALA A 672 19.95 20.67 -4.84
C ALA A 672 21.19 20.23 -5.62
N ALA A 673 21.06 19.20 -6.46
CA ALA A 673 22.14 18.71 -7.32
C ALA A 673 22.68 19.81 -8.24
N LEU A 674 21.81 20.65 -8.82
CA LEU A 674 22.21 21.79 -9.64
C LEU A 674 22.99 22.85 -8.83
N TYR A 675 22.53 23.20 -7.64
CA TYR A 675 23.28 24.09 -6.75
C TYR A 675 24.64 23.50 -6.38
N PHE A 676 24.72 22.18 -6.13
CA PHE A 676 25.98 21.52 -5.81
C PHE A 676 26.95 21.54 -6.99
N ALA A 677 26.50 21.23 -8.21
CA ALA A 677 27.32 21.29 -9.40
C ALA A 677 27.90 22.71 -9.64
N VAL A 678 27.09 23.76 -9.46
CA VAL A 678 27.58 25.15 -9.55
C VAL A 678 28.55 25.50 -8.41
N GLY A 679 28.32 24.95 -7.21
CA GLY A 679 29.22 25.11 -6.07
C GLY A 679 30.59 24.47 -6.29
N GLU A 680 30.62 23.27 -6.88
CA GLU A 680 31.84 22.55 -7.25
C GLU A 680 32.66 23.34 -8.29
N GLU A 681 32.01 23.93 -9.30
CA GLU A 681 32.69 24.81 -10.27
C GLU A 681 33.31 26.06 -9.61
N PHE A 682 32.62 26.67 -8.64
CA PHE A 682 33.22 27.77 -7.88
C PHE A 682 34.38 27.33 -7.00
N GLN A 683 34.30 26.12 -6.44
CA GLN A 683 35.37 25.56 -5.63
C GLN A 683 36.60 25.28 -6.50
N GLU A 684 36.45 24.71 -7.70
CA GLU A 684 37.55 24.51 -8.65
C GLU A 684 38.19 25.82 -9.13
N GLN A 685 37.45 26.93 -9.07
CA GLN A 685 37.93 28.27 -9.39
C GLN A 685 38.47 29.04 -8.17
N ASP A 686 38.67 28.38 -7.02
CA ASP A 686 39.09 28.98 -5.74
C ASP A 686 38.16 30.11 -5.23
N GLN A 687 36.88 30.11 -5.62
CA GLN A 687 35.87 31.08 -5.20
C GLN A 687 35.07 30.57 -4.00
N HIS A 688 35.77 30.32 -2.88
CA HIS A 688 35.25 29.63 -1.70
C HIS A 688 33.93 30.22 -1.17
N GLU A 689 33.81 31.54 -1.01
CA GLU A 689 32.57 32.17 -0.50
C GLU A 689 31.35 31.90 -1.40
N ARG A 690 31.55 31.90 -2.72
CA ARG A 690 30.48 31.61 -3.69
C ARG A 690 30.13 30.13 -3.68
N ALA A 691 31.13 29.25 -3.63
CA ALA A 691 30.94 27.81 -3.51
C ALA A 691 30.11 27.46 -2.26
N MET A 692 30.49 28.00 -1.09
CA MET A 692 29.74 27.79 0.14
C MET A 692 28.31 28.31 0.07
N THR A 693 28.09 29.46 -0.58
CA THR A 693 26.73 30.00 -0.78
C THR A 693 25.87 29.02 -1.57
N MET A 694 26.41 28.43 -2.63
CA MET A 694 25.70 27.45 -3.45
C MET A 694 25.44 26.15 -2.69
N PHE A 695 26.42 25.61 -1.95
CA PHE A 695 26.21 24.42 -1.12
C PHE A 695 25.15 24.63 -0.03
N ARG A 696 25.16 25.79 0.66
CA ARG A 696 24.13 26.13 1.65
C ARG A 696 22.74 26.26 1.01
N LYS A 697 22.63 26.89 -0.17
CA LYS A 697 21.38 26.96 -0.93
C LYS A 697 20.89 25.56 -1.33
N GLY A 698 21.74 24.70 -1.90
CA GLY A 698 21.36 23.34 -2.26
C GLY A 698 20.91 22.49 -1.05
N LEU A 699 21.53 22.68 0.11
CA LEU A 699 21.12 22.05 1.36
C LEU A 699 19.73 22.47 1.85
N SER A 700 19.24 23.65 1.45
CA SER A 700 17.85 24.04 1.73
C SER A 700 16.83 23.18 0.98
N PHE A 701 17.19 22.65 -0.20
CA PHE A 701 16.36 21.74 -1.00
C PHE A 701 16.57 20.26 -0.63
N ALA A 702 17.75 19.91 -0.10
CA ALA A 702 18.06 18.55 0.31
C ALA A 702 18.74 18.49 1.70
N PRO A 703 18.01 18.77 2.79
CA PRO A 703 18.59 18.84 4.14
C PRO A 703 19.20 17.53 4.62
N GLY A 704 18.88 16.38 4.01
CA GLY A 704 19.44 15.07 4.39
C GLY A 704 20.81 14.73 3.78
N HIS A 705 21.39 15.56 2.91
CA HIS A 705 22.60 15.18 2.17
C HIS A 705 23.91 15.45 2.91
N ALA A 706 24.75 14.43 3.09
CA ALA A 706 26.03 14.55 3.80
C ALA A 706 27.16 15.16 2.95
N SER A 707 27.26 14.80 1.66
CA SER A 707 28.35 15.23 0.76
C SER A 707 28.59 16.76 0.70
N PRO A 708 27.60 17.63 0.41
CA PRO A 708 27.81 19.09 0.38
C PRO A 708 28.20 19.68 1.74
N ARG A 709 27.87 19.01 2.86
CA ARG A 709 28.33 19.43 4.19
C ARG A 709 29.80 19.12 4.40
N LEU A 710 30.32 18.05 3.82
CA LEU A 710 31.76 17.79 3.83
C LEU A 710 32.51 18.84 3.00
N ALA A 711 31.99 19.22 1.83
CA ALA A 711 32.55 20.30 1.03
C ALA A 711 32.55 21.64 1.79
N LEU A 712 31.46 21.98 2.49
CA LEU A 712 31.41 23.16 3.38
C LEU A 712 32.46 23.09 4.50
N ALA A 713 32.67 21.92 5.10
CA ALA A 713 33.67 21.75 6.15
C ALA A 713 35.10 21.93 5.63
N GLU A 714 35.40 21.37 4.46
CA GLU A 714 36.71 21.50 3.79
C GLU A 714 36.98 22.96 3.39
N LEU A 715 36.00 23.64 2.79
CA LEU A 715 36.11 25.06 2.45
C LEU A 715 36.30 25.95 3.69
N SER A 716 35.60 25.68 4.79
CA SER A 716 35.80 26.40 6.05
C SER A 716 37.21 26.21 6.61
N LEU A 717 37.81 25.02 6.48
CA LEU A 717 39.22 24.81 6.86
C LEU A 717 40.18 25.62 6.00
N GLU A 718 39.96 25.66 4.68
CA GLU A 718 40.79 26.43 3.74
C GLU A 718 40.75 27.94 4.05
N MET A 719 39.62 28.44 4.55
CA MET A 719 39.45 29.83 4.98
C MET A 719 39.92 30.10 6.42
N GLY A 720 40.35 29.08 7.16
CA GLY A 720 40.81 29.20 8.56
C GLY A 720 39.68 29.32 9.59
N GLU A 721 38.48 28.90 9.24
CA GLU A 721 37.27 28.92 10.09
C GLU A 721 37.07 27.57 10.81
N ASP A 722 38.01 27.21 11.68
CA ASP A 722 38.08 25.87 12.30
C ASP A 722 36.80 25.45 13.05
N GLU A 723 36.12 26.38 13.73
CA GLU A 723 34.88 26.11 14.46
C GLU A 723 33.72 25.78 13.51
N GLU A 724 33.66 26.46 12.36
CA GLU A 724 32.64 26.23 11.35
C GLU A 724 32.89 24.91 10.60
N ALA A 725 34.16 24.59 10.35
CA ALA A 725 34.54 23.29 9.80
C ALA A 725 34.09 22.13 10.70
N GLU A 726 34.31 22.21 12.02
CA GLU A 726 33.84 21.19 12.96
C GLU A 726 32.31 21.06 12.95
N HIS A 727 31.61 22.20 12.88
CA HIS A 727 30.15 22.23 12.79
C HIS A 727 29.68 21.43 11.57
N TRP A 728 30.22 21.71 10.38
CA TRP A 728 29.81 21.06 9.14
C TRP A 728 30.17 19.57 9.10
N TYR A 729 31.33 19.15 9.61
CA TYR A 729 31.64 17.72 9.74
C TYR A 729 30.65 16.98 10.65
N ARG A 730 30.20 17.62 11.73
CA ARG A 730 29.18 17.03 12.62
C ARG A 730 27.81 16.98 11.97
N GLU A 731 27.43 18.02 11.23
CA GLU A 731 26.18 18.04 10.48
C GLU A 731 26.18 16.97 9.38
N ALA A 732 27.29 16.75 8.68
CA ALA A 732 27.42 15.67 7.70
C ALA A 732 27.18 14.30 8.33
N PHE A 733 27.75 14.06 9.51
CA PHE A 733 27.51 12.85 10.30
C PHE A 733 26.07 12.73 10.80
N ARG A 734 25.42 13.84 11.19
CA ARG A 734 24.00 13.80 11.62
C ARG A 734 23.06 13.48 10.47
N ALA A 735 23.36 14.00 9.28
CA ALA A 735 22.58 13.78 8.08
C ALA A 735 22.65 12.32 7.63
N ASP A 736 23.84 11.72 7.65
CA ASP A 736 24.03 10.29 7.39
C ASP A 736 24.97 9.66 8.44
N PRO A 737 24.43 9.11 9.54
CA PRO A 737 25.22 8.41 10.56
C PRO A 737 25.91 7.15 10.04
N GLY A 738 25.50 6.65 8.87
CA GLY A 738 26.08 5.49 8.18
C GLY A 738 27.27 5.83 7.28
N SER A 739 27.49 7.11 6.96
CA SER A 739 28.52 7.54 6.01
C SER A 739 29.93 7.33 6.56
N PHE A 740 30.65 6.37 5.97
CA PHE A 740 32.06 6.13 6.29
C PHE A 740 32.92 7.37 5.98
N SER A 741 32.67 8.01 4.85
CA SER A 741 33.39 9.22 4.42
C SER A 741 33.24 10.38 5.42
N ALA A 742 32.03 10.62 5.95
CA ALA A 742 31.80 11.67 6.93
C ALA A 742 32.47 11.37 8.29
N LEU A 743 32.42 10.11 8.73
CA LEU A 743 33.09 9.66 9.94
C LEU A 743 34.62 9.75 9.83
N GLU A 744 35.18 9.37 8.69
CA GLU A 744 36.62 9.46 8.43
C GLU A 744 37.09 10.92 8.41
N ALA A 745 36.38 11.80 7.72
CA ALA A 745 36.71 13.22 7.64
C ALA A 745 36.64 13.91 9.02
N LEU A 746 35.60 13.63 9.82
CA LEU A 746 35.48 14.14 11.19
C LEU A 746 36.57 13.60 12.13
N ALA A 747 36.94 12.32 11.99
CA ALA A 747 38.02 11.73 12.76
C ALA A 747 39.37 12.38 12.42
N ARG A 748 39.65 12.56 11.12
CA ARG A 748 40.85 13.24 10.61
C ARG A 748 40.95 14.65 11.17
N TYR A 749 39.86 15.43 11.07
CA TYR A 749 39.77 16.77 11.66
C TYR A 749 40.19 16.77 13.14
N TYR A 750 39.64 15.87 13.97
CA TYR A 750 40.00 15.81 15.39
C TYR A 750 41.46 15.42 15.63
N PHE A 751 42.05 14.57 14.80
CA PHE A 751 43.47 14.23 14.94
C PHE A 751 44.38 15.40 14.57
N ASP A 752 44.05 16.11 13.48
CA ASP A 752 44.82 17.26 13.01
C ASP A 752 44.80 18.44 14.00
N HIS A 753 43.75 18.52 14.83
CA HIS A 753 43.59 19.53 15.89
C HIS A 753 43.98 19.02 17.30
N ASP A 754 44.77 17.95 17.40
CA ASP A 754 45.25 17.33 18.66
C ASP A 754 44.14 16.84 19.62
N ARG A 755 42.89 16.72 19.15
CA ARG A 755 41.73 16.22 19.90
C ARG A 755 41.59 14.71 19.80
N ARG A 756 42.65 14.02 20.21
CA ARG A 756 42.80 12.56 20.04
C ARG A 756 41.69 11.74 20.71
N ALA A 757 41.15 12.20 21.84
CA ALA A 757 40.10 11.47 22.55
C ALA A 757 38.80 11.41 21.73
N GLU A 758 38.40 12.52 21.12
CA GLU A 758 37.25 12.60 20.22
C GLU A 758 37.49 11.80 18.94
N GLY A 759 38.65 11.94 18.30
CA GLY A 759 39.01 11.16 17.11
C GLY A 759 38.95 9.64 17.37
N MET A 760 39.44 9.18 18.52
CA MET A 760 39.36 7.77 18.91
C MET A 760 37.92 7.27 19.15
N ARG A 761 37.01 8.13 19.63
CA ARG A 761 35.59 7.77 19.77
C ARG A 761 34.93 7.54 18.41
N ILE A 762 35.24 8.40 17.44
CA ILE A 762 34.72 8.26 16.07
C ILE A 762 35.28 6.99 15.40
N LEU A 763 36.59 6.73 15.50
CA LEU A 763 37.19 5.49 14.96
C LEU A 763 36.63 4.21 15.60
N ALA A 764 36.32 4.23 16.90
CA ALA A 764 35.68 3.10 17.57
C ALA A 764 34.28 2.81 16.97
N ARG A 765 33.53 3.86 16.62
CA ARG A 765 32.22 3.74 15.96
C ARG A 765 32.35 3.15 14.55
N ILE A 766 33.32 3.62 13.77
CA ILE A 766 33.63 3.06 12.45
C ILE A 766 33.89 1.55 12.54
N ARG A 767 34.75 1.13 13.50
CA ARG A 767 35.03 -0.30 13.73
C ARG A 767 33.80 -1.12 14.08
N THR A 768 32.89 -0.59 14.91
CA THR A 768 31.64 -1.31 15.24
C THR A 768 30.71 -1.45 14.04
N MET A 769 30.70 -0.48 13.13
CA MET A 769 29.91 -0.55 11.90
C MET A 769 30.47 -1.59 10.91
N SER A 770 31.79 -1.58 10.67
CA SER A 770 32.45 -2.56 9.80
C SER A 770 32.38 -4.00 10.30
N ALA A 771 32.17 -4.20 11.61
CA ALA A 771 31.98 -5.51 12.20
C ALA A 771 30.55 -6.06 12.00
N CYS A 772 29.54 -5.19 11.84
CA CYS A 772 28.15 -5.58 11.62
C CYS A 772 27.82 -5.81 10.13
N SER A 773 28.64 -5.30 9.20
CA SER A 773 28.44 -5.48 7.75
C SER A 773 29.09 -6.75 7.18
N ASN A 774 29.88 -7.47 7.99
CA ASN A 774 30.55 -8.73 7.63
C ASN A 774 29.91 -9.96 8.31
N SER A 775 28.71 -9.79 8.90
CA SER A 775 27.83 -10.83 9.43
C SER A 775 26.53 -10.81 8.64
#